data_AF-A0AAE0DI85-F1
#
_entry.id   AF-A0AAE0DI85-F1
#
_cell.length_a   1.000
_cell.length_b   1.000
_cell.length_c   1.000
_cell.angle_alpha   90.00
_cell.angle_beta   90.00
_cell.angle_gamma   90.00
#
_symmetry.space_group_name_H-M   'P 1'
#
loop_
_entity.id
_entity.type
_entity.pdbx_description
1 polymer ?
#
loop_
_entity_poly.entity_id
_entity_poly.type
_entity_poly.pdbx_seq_one_letter_code
_entity_poly.pdbx_strand_id
1 'polypeptide(L)'
;MTPMMKSNKLYVKPWGLMQHKRDLLPIQMLLSPVKHASRLNRPWLLWEALKPELEINSVKTEAGDNYFAQQHERETKVDGKSQKRLYKMMQDVGTELHNATQAFSFDKKSVEILDLCIAPGGFGACALRENLMGGVDGFGLPVEEEGHPILVPYGKRGSRIRVHFSDIKMWAEELGVNIIPKDHPDASKFCRGWPYVHTSYDLVICDGQVLSTHQIAEYWERTESTRLPNAQLLAVPKRLQLFALSFFLFIGIALVLAPPSRFASRVSAIFEQLVPYSAKTNLRPTISSTRPLTTSTMAPQAFKKPPQAPPLFTGTPRSILEATKRLLEKSRSIEDKVVAEVKPQDADFQNVMLPMATDENEGGLETHIIGFYQSVSTDQELRDASTEAEKLMDDFSIESSMREDVYQLVEAVLEKGEKLGPESQRLLEKTHKDYIRNGLGLPAGPKRDRYKEIKKRLSQLSIIFSKNLNEEVGGIWFTPEELEGVPKDVVSLFAKGEGENAGKLRMTFKYPDVIPTTKYAKNIATRKKAYIENENKLPQNIPIFREVILLRDEAARLLGYPNHATFIIEDKMAKTPKIVDDFLSGLRTRLTKGGESERKSLTQMKEQEVKSRGQDFDGRYFLWDHRYYDRLMLEKDYSLDQEKLAEWFPLETSIRGMLTIFETLFGMTFVEVVGDDRSAISPSGKGDDIVWHPDVQVFSVWDSEDQGSGFVGYLYLDLHPRPGKYGHAANFNLQPGFIQPNGTRRYPVTALVCNFSKPTPKKPSLLKHTEVTTLFHELGHGIHDLVSKTHYSRFHGTNVVRDFVEAPSQMLENWCWTPSQLKALSHHYSFLSPEYEQAWREQAGKDEPKPETQLPDKMISDLIKTKHVNDALFNLRQLHFGIFDMTIHEPKSHAEVESFKFTEMYNKLNYDICHLDSPAQIGGDYDWGHGQTTFGHLLGGYDAGYYGYLFSQVYSTDMFYTVFKKDPMNPKEGRRYRHLVLEKGGSQDEMETLKSFLGREPNGDAFYKDLGLA
;
A
#
# COMPACT_ATOMS: atom_id res chain seq x y z
N MET A 1 35.73 50.16 -34.78
CA MET A 1 36.89 50.97 -34.38
C MET A 1 37.53 50.32 -33.16
N THR A 2 38.82 49.99 -33.23
CA THR A 2 39.73 49.81 -32.07
C THR A 2 40.08 51.20 -31.47
N PRO A 3 40.77 51.34 -30.31
CA PRO A 3 41.69 50.41 -29.62
C PRO A 3 41.37 50.26 -28.08
N MET A 4 42.21 49.81 -27.13
CA MET A 4 43.68 49.61 -27.11
C MET A 4 44.21 48.69 -25.98
N MET A 5 45.15 47.79 -26.32
CA MET A 5 46.25 47.25 -25.46
C MET A 5 45.88 46.42 -24.19
N LYS A 6 46.63 45.40 -23.74
CA LYS A 6 48.00 44.83 -23.95
C LYS A 6 47.95 43.35 -23.45
N SER A 7 48.92 42.42 -23.50
CA SER A 7 50.12 42.05 -24.31
C SER A 7 50.76 40.86 -23.55
N ASN A 8 51.36 39.78 -24.07
CA ASN A 8 51.93 39.37 -25.37
C ASN A 8 51.72 37.81 -25.52
N LYS A 9 51.93 37.07 -26.63
CA LYS A 9 53.09 36.83 -27.53
C LYS A 9 54.34 36.22 -26.84
N LEU A 10 55.02 35.16 -27.34
CA LEU A 10 54.77 34.22 -28.46
C LEU A 10 55.68 32.95 -28.32
N TYR A 11 55.17 31.75 -28.66
CA TYR A 11 55.85 30.54 -29.23
C TYR A 11 57.10 29.85 -28.60
N VAL A 12 57.18 28.51 -28.81
CA VAL A 12 58.33 27.64 -29.24
C VAL A 12 58.34 26.24 -28.56
N LYS A 13 58.59 25.16 -29.33
CA LYS A 13 58.89 23.75 -28.94
C LYS A 13 60.42 23.48 -29.13
N PRO A 14 61.08 22.39 -28.63
CA PRO A 14 60.57 21.13 -28.05
C PRO A 14 61.32 20.59 -26.78
N TRP A 15 60.96 19.37 -26.34
CA TRP A 15 61.70 18.32 -25.58
C TRP A 15 62.96 18.65 -24.74
N GLY A 16 63.00 18.20 -23.48
CA GLY A 16 64.27 18.03 -22.73
C GLY A 16 64.21 17.58 -21.26
N LEU A 17 64.54 16.29 -21.01
CA LEU A 17 65.12 15.70 -19.78
C LEU A 17 64.31 15.62 -18.44
N MET A 18 64.81 14.70 -17.59
CA MET A 18 64.16 14.09 -16.41
C MET A 18 64.51 14.80 -15.08
N GLN A 19 63.65 14.69 -14.05
CA GLN A 19 63.94 13.87 -12.83
C GLN A 19 62.76 13.81 -11.83
N HIS A 20 62.85 12.91 -10.84
CA HIS A 20 61.79 12.60 -9.88
C HIS A 20 61.62 13.62 -8.73
N LYS A 21 60.37 13.86 -8.31
CA LYS A 21 59.95 13.74 -6.90
C LYS A 21 58.43 13.51 -6.78
N ARG A 22 57.96 13.28 -5.55
CA ARG A 22 56.56 13.01 -5.21
C ARG A 22 55.88 14.31 -4.74
N ASP A 23 54.73 14.63 -5.31
CA ASP A 23 53.81 15.63 -4.76
C ASP A 23 52.44 14.99 -4.48
N LEU A 24 51.98 15.10 -3.23
CA LEU A 24 50.59 14.88 -2.81
C LEU A 24 50.06 16.25 -2.38
N LEU A 25 48.87 16.65 -2.84
CA LEU A 25 48.32 17.96 -2.48
C LEU A 25 47.93 18.02 -0.98
N PRO A 26 48.01 19.20 -0.32
CA PRO A 26 47.93 19.28 1.15
C PRO A 26 46.50 19.20 1.71
N ILE A 27 46.29 18.34 2.70
CA ILE A 27 45.01 18.13 3.40
C ILE A 27 44.81 19.20 4.50
N GLN A 28 44.82 20.49 4.12
CA GLN A 28 44.76 21.62 5.08
C GLN A 28 43.54 22.54 4.94
N MET A 29 42.69 22.39 3.92
CA MET A 29 41.47 23.22 3.78
C MET A 29 40.21 22.64 4.45
N LEU A 30 40.23 21.40 4.94
CA LEU A 30 39.05 20.70 5.49
C LEU A 30 38.92 20.73 7.03
N LEU A 31 39.64 21.62 7.73
CA LEU A 31 39.81 21.56 9.20
C LEU A 31 39.18 22.72 9.99
N SER A 32 38.08 23.30 9.49
CA SER A 32 37.27 24.29 10.23
C SER A 32 36.11 23.67 11.04
N PRO A 33 35.23 22.80 10.48
CA PRO A 33 34.02 22.35 11.18
C PRO A 33 34.25 21.38 12.35
N VAL A 34 35.36 20.63 12.34
CA VAL A 34 35.55 19.41 13.16
C VAL A 34 35.68 19.69 14.67
N LYS A 35 35.92 20.93 15.10
CA LYS A 35 36.20 21.30 16.51
C LYS A 35 35.01 21.27 17.48
N HIS A 36 33.84 20.77 17.09
CA HIS A 36 32.71 20.52 18.01
C HIS A 36 32.17 19.08 18.03
N ALA A 37 32.44 18.27 17.02
CA ALA A 37 31.92 16.89 16.95
C ALA A 37 32.63 15.90 17.91
N SER A 38 33.85 16.20 18.35
CA SER A 38 34.77 15.25 19.01
C SER A 38 34.46 14.92 20.48
N ARG A 39 33.19 14.94 20.90
CA ARG A 39 32.75 14.60 22.27
C ARG A 39 31.64 13.53 22.35
N LEU A 40 31.06 13.12 21.23
CA LEU A 40 30.03 12.07 21.20
C LEU A 40 30.49 10.97 20.23
N ASN A 41 30.73 9.77 20.77
CA ASN A 41 31.41 8.68 20.07
C ASN A 41 30.46 7.94 19.10
N ARG A 42 29.99 8.62 18.06
CA ARG A 42 28.92 8.17 17.14
C ARG A 42 29.27 8.47 15.67
N PRO A 43 29.82 7.51 14.91
CA PRO A 43 30.40 7.76 13.58
C PRO A 43 29.45 8.36 12.53
N TRP A 44 28.15 8.03 12.58
CA TRP A 44 27.18 8.48 11.56
C TRP A 44 26.94 10.00 11.57
N LEU A 45 27.18 10.69 12.69
CA LEU A 45 27.12 12.15 12.76
C LEU A 45 28.28 12.81 12.01
N LEU A 46 29.39 12.10 11.78
CA LEU A 46 30.49 12.59 10.95
C LEU A 46 30.15 12.50 9.45
N TRP A 47 29.37 11.49 9.05
CA TRP A 47 28.86 11.32 7.69
C TRP A 47 27.87 12.43 7.34
N GLU A 48 26.82 12.63 8.14
CA GLU A 48 25.83 13.69 7.90
C GLU A 48 26.43 15.11 7.98
N ALA A 49 27.51 15.32 8.75
CA ALA A 49 28.22 16.60 8.80
C ALA A 49 29.09 16.89 7.55
N LEU A 50 29.60 15.87 6.87
CA LEU A 50 30.45 16.02 5.67
C LEU A 50 29.64 16.00 4.36
N LYS A 51 28.48 15.35 4.37
CA LYS A 51 27.58 15.17 3.23
C LYS A 51 27.30 16.46 2.42
N PRO A 52 27.02 17.64 3.02
CA PRO A 52 26.76 18.86 2.23
C PRO A 52 28.00 19.37 1.48
N GLU A 53 29.19 19.33 2.08
CA GLU A 53 30.43 19.75 1.41
C GLU A 53 30.89 18.74 0.34
N LEU A 54 30.52 17.46 0.50
CA LEU A 54 30.73 16.42 -0.51
C LEU A 54 29.76 16.54 -1.70
N GLU A 55 28.47 16.79 -1.45
CA GLU A 55 27.46 17.01 -2.50
C GLU A 55 27.74 18.27 -3.35
N ILE A 56 28.36 19.30 -2.76
CA ILE A 56 28.81 20.50 -3.51
C ILE A 56 30.00 20.19 -4.44
N ASN A 57 30.84 19.20 -4.12
CA ASN A 57 32.10 18.93 -4.83
C ASN A 57 32.13 17.59 -5.60
N SER A 58 31.00 16.90 -5.74
CA SER A 58 30.94 15.61 -6.46
C SER A 58 29.74 15.49 -7.41
N VAL A 59 30.01 14.97 -8.62
CA VAL A 59 29.05 14.49 -9.64
C VAL A 59 27.97 15.49 -10.14
N LYS A 60 28.11 16.81 -9.89
CA LYS A 60 27.22 17.86 -10.45
C LYS A 60 27.93 19.12 -10.96
N THR A 61 29.21 19.04 -11.34
CA THR A 61 29.90 20.15 -12.02
C THR A 61 30.82 19.67 -13.14
N GLU A 62 30.85 20.42 -14.24
CA GLU A 62 31.68 20.18 -15.43
C GLU A 62 33.19 20.09 -15.11
N ALA A 63 33.64 20.75 -14.04
CA ALA A 63 35.02 20.66 -13.56
C ALA A 63 35.36 19.29 -12.95
N GLY A 64 34.41 18.65 -12.28
CA GLY A 64 34.57 17.28 -11.74
C GLY A 64 34.65 16.25 -12.86
N ASP A 65 33.73 16.33 -13.82
CA ASP A 65 33.69 15.41 -14.97
C ASP A 65 34.97 15.51 -15.81
N ASN A 66 35.44 16.73 -16.08
CA ASN A 66 36.72 16.95 -16.78
C ASN A 66 37.93 16.42 -16.00
N TYR A 67 37.93 16.48 -14.65
CA TYR A 67 39.02 15.92 -13.84
C TYR A 67 39.09 14.39 -13.97
N PHE A 68 37.95 13.70 -13.82
CA PHE A 68 37.92 12.24 -13.93
C PHE A 68 38.14 11.74 -15.36
N ALA A 69 37.61 12.45 -16.38
CA ALA A 69 37.94 12.18 -17.78
C ALA A 69 39.46 12.26 -18.04
N GLN A 70 40.14 13.27 -17.50
CA GLN A 70 41.61 13.40 -17.63
C GLN A 70 42.42 12.33 -16.88
N GLN A 71 41.87 11.66 -15.87
CA GLN A 71 42.51 10.49 -15.26
C GLN A 71 42.24 9.24 -16.09
N HIS A 72 41.00 9.05 -16.57
CA HIS A 72 40.62 7.95 -17.45
C HIS A 72 41.43 7.94 -18.78
N GLU A 73 41.68 9.12 -19.38
CA GLU A 73 42.54 9.29 -20.58
C GLU A 73 44.05 9.04 -20.31
N ARG A 74 44.47 9.03 -19.04
CA ARG A 74 45.83 8.66 -18.62
C ARG A 74 45.98 7.16 -18.40
N GLU A 75 44.96 6.51 -17.83
CA GLU A 75 45.03 5.08 -17.46
C GLU A 75 44.66 4.14 -18.62
N THR A 76 43.87 4.60 -19.60
CA THR A 76 43.60 3.87 -20.86
C THR A 76 44.82 3.66 -21.76
N LYS A 77 45.98 4.24 -21.44
CA LYS A 77 47.26 3.99 -22.14
C LYS A 77 47.95 2.76 -21.55
N VAL A 78 47.52 1.60 -22.02
CA VAL A 78 48.04 0.28 -21.63
C VAL A 78 49.51 0.13 -22.00
N ASP A 79 50.40 0.33 -21.03
CA ASP A 79 51.75 -0.23 -21.02
C ASP A 79 51.90 -1.26 -19.88
N GLY A 80 52.74 -2.28 -20.09
CA GLY A 80 52.96 -3.34 -19.11
C GLY A 80 53.67 -2.88 -17.82
N LYS A 81 54.07 -1.60 -17.70
CA LYS A 81 54.51 -0.99 -16.45
C LYS A 81 53.33 -0.41 -15.66
N SER A 82 52.31 0.12 -16.32
CA SER A 82 51.09 0.66 -15.70
C SER A 82 50.27 -0.45 -15.06
N GLN A 83 50.02 -1.55 -15.78
CA GLN A 83 49.37 -2.74 -15.21
C GLN A 83 50.16 -3.30 -14.00
N LYS A 84 51.49 -3.38 -14.08
CA LYS A 84 52.34 -3.84 -12.95
C LYS A 84 52.34 -2.87 -11.77
N ARG A 85 52.20 -1.56 -11.99
CA ARG A 85 52.03 -0.55 -10.93
C ARG A 85 50.67 -0.68 -10.25
N LEU A 86 49.59 -0.83 -11.03
CA LEU A 86 48.24 -1.06 -10.51
C LEU A 86 48.16 -2.35 -9.69
N TYR A 87 48.62 -3.48 -10.25
CA TYR A 87 48.68 -4.77 -9.55
C TYR A 87 49.47 -4.68 -8.24
N LYS A 88 50.64 -4.02 -8.25
CA LYS A 88 51.44 -3.83 -7.03
C LYS A 88 50.74 -2.92 -6.01
N MET A 89 50.10 -1.84 -6.44
CA MET A 89 49.29 -0.99 -5.57
C MET A 89 48.15 -1.78 -4.90
N MET A 90 47.43 -2.63 -5.66
CA MET A 90 46.36 -3.47 -5.11
C MET A 90 46.89 -4.53 -4.14
N GLN A 91 48.07 -5.11 -4.38
CA GLN A 91 48.74 -5.96 -3.39
C GLN A 91 49.04 -5.22 -2.08
N ASP A 92 49.49 -3.97 -2.16
CA ASP A 92 49.86 -3.16 -0.99
C ASP A 92 48.62 -2.69 -0.22
N VAL A 93 47.55 -2.28 -0.92
CA VAL A 93 46.23 -1.98 -0.33
C VAL A 93 45.63 -3.24 0.33
N GLY A 94 45.68 -4.40 -0.32
CA GLY A 94 45.24 -5.67 0.25
C GLY A 94 46.03 -6.06 1.51
N THR A 95 47.35 -5.84 1.49
CA THR A 95 48.23 -6.12 2.65
C THR A 95 47.90 -5.19 3.82
N GLU A 96 47.66 -3.89 3.59
CA GLU A 96 47.22 -2.97 4.63
C GLU A 96 45.80 -3.27 5.14
N LEU A 97 44.87 -3.59 4.25
CA LEU A 97 43.51 -4.00 4.62
C LEU A 97 43.57 -5.21 5.55
N HIS A 98 44.26 -6.28 5.14
CA HIS A 98 44.44 -7.50 5.95
C HIS A 98 45.08 -7.20 7.31
N ASN A 99 46.21 -6.49 7.35
CA ASN A 99 46.90 -6.15 8.60
C ASN A 99 46.00 -5.34 9.56
N ALA A 100 45.06 -4.55 9.02
CA ALA A 100 44.15 -3.71 9.79
C ALA A 100 42.76 -4.33 10.09
N THR A 101 42.46 -5.53 9.58
CA THR A 101 41.12 -6.16 9.71
C THR A 101 41.12 -7.67 9.95
N GLN A 102 42.19 -8.38 9.58
CA GLN A 102 42.23 -9.83 9.39
C GLN A 102 41.24 -10.38 8.34
N ALA A 103 40.77 -9.54 7.41
CA ALA A 103 39.77 -9.90 6.39
C ALA A 103 40.21 -10.96 5.35
N PHE A 104 41.47 -11.43 5.39
CA PHE A 104 41.92 -12.62 4.64
C PHE A 104 42.57 -13.66 5.56
N SER A 105 42.15 -13.78 6.81
CA SER A 105 42.58 -14.85 7.74
C SER A 105 41.46 -15.87 7.89
N PHE A 106 41.59 -17.06 7.31
CA PHE A 106 40.57 -18.11 7.41
C PHE A 106 40.91 -19.12 8.52
N ASP A 107 39.95 -19.43 9.40
CA ASP A 107 40.06 -20.55 10.35
C ASP A 107 39.38 -21.80 9.79
N LYS A 108 39.95 -22.98 10.04
CA LYS A 108 39.59 -24.26 9.38
C LYS A 108 38.28 -24.89 9.91
N LYS A 109 37.29 -24.07 10.27
CA LYS A 109 36.01 -24.48 10.85
C LYS A 109 34.78 -23.71 10.35
N SER A 110 34.96 -22.63 9.60
CA SER A 110 33.86 -21.87 8.99
C SER A 110 34.02 -21.84 7.46
N VAL A 111 33.00 -22.35 6.75
CA VAL A 111 32.90 -22.21 5.29
C VAL A 111 32.26 -20.86 5.00
N GLU A 112 33.02 -19.79 5.23
CA GLU A 112 32.64 -18.43 4.81
C GLU A 112 33.22 -18.16 3.42
N ILE A 113 32.38 -18.24 2.40
CA ILE A 113 32.76 -17.95 1.01
C ILE A 113 32.91 -16.44 0.87
N LEU A 114 34.16 -15.96 0.92
CA LEU A 114 34.49 -14.57 0.65
C LEU A 114 34.48 -14.32 -0.87
N ASP A 115 33.30 -14.04 -1.42
CA ASP A 115 33.17 -13.64 -2.82
C ASP A 115 33.93 -12.32 -3.08
N LEU A 116 34.87 -12.39 -4.03
CA LEU A 116 35.71 -11.28 -4.48
C LEU A 116 35.51 -11.00 -5.98
N CYS A 117 34.27 -11.12 -6.46
CA CYS A 117 33.87 -10.62 -7.78
C CYS A 117 34.47 -9.23 -8.06
N ILE A 118 35.08 -9.08 -9.24
CA ILE A 118 35.68 -7.82 -9.74
C ILE A 118 36.87 -7.31 -8.87
N ALA A 119 37.67 -8.20 -8.27
CA ALA A 119 38.91 -7.84 -7.60
C ALA A 119 40.16 -8.09 -8.49
N PRO A 120 40.84 -7.05 -9.01
CA PRO A 120 42.11 -7.24 -9.73
C PRO A 120 43.12 -8.02 -8.88
N GLY A 121 43.73 -9.06 -9.45
CA GLY A 121 44.39 -10.18 -8.75
C GLY A 121 45.48 -9.85 -7.72
N GLY A 122 45.85 -8.59 -7.50
CA GLY A 122 46.68 -8.16 -6.38
C GLY A 122 46.04 -8.44 -5.01
N PHE A 123 44.71 -8.42 -4.90
CA PHE A 123 44.01 -8.84 -3.67
C PHE A 123 44.05 -10.36 -3.46
N GLY A 124 43.80 -11.15 -4.52
CA GLY A 124 43.96 -12.61 -4.47
C GLY A 124 45.40 -13.02 -4.11
N ALA A 125 46.40 -12.33 -4.66
CA ALA A 125 47.82 -12.50 -4.30
C ALA A 125 48.19 -11.98 -2.89
N CYS A 126 47.24 -11.39 -2.15
CA CYS A 126 47.33 -11.19 -0.71
C CYS A 126 46.67 -12.33 0.05
N ALA A 127 45.42 -12.70 -0.28
CA ALA A 127 44.71 -13.81 0.37
C ALA A 127 45.48 -15.15 0.28
N LEU A 128 46.08 -15.45 -0.87
CA LEU A 128 46.96 -16.61 -1.08
C LEU A 128 48.25 -16.57 -0.25
N ARG A 129 48.73 -15.37 0.14
CA ARG A 129 49.97 -15.20 0.90
C ARG A 129 49.78 -15.50 2.38
N GLU A 130 48.62 -15.14 2.93
CA GLU A 130 48.32 -15.33 4.35
C GLU A 130 47.79 -16.76 4.63
N ASN A 131 47.23 -17.45 3.63
CA ASN A 131 46.62 -18.79 3.76
C ASN A 131 47.40 -19.90 3.00
N LEU A 132 48.71 -20.02 3.25
CA LEU A 132 49.66 -20.90 2.53
C LEU A 132 49.39 -22.43 2.56
N MET A 133 48.26 -22.87 3.13
CA MET A 133 47.90 -24.27 3.40
C MET A 133 46.42 -24.59 3.09
N GLY A 134 45.74 -23.74 2.31
CA GLY A 134 44.37 -23.97 1.80
C GLY A 134 44.36 -24.57 0.37
N GLY A 135 43.24 -25.19 0.01
CA GLY A 135 42.85 -25.46 -1.37
C GLY A 135 42.05 -24.29 -1.95
N VAL A 136 42.32 -23.92 -3.20
CA VAL A 136 41.71 -22.74 -3.85
C VAL A 136 41.20 -23.11 -5.23
N ASP A 137 39.95 -22.75 -5.51
CA ASP A 137 39.35 -22.89 -6.83
C ASP A 137 39.26 -21.51 -7.52
N GLY A 138 39.73 -21.47 -8.77
CA GLY A 138 39.82 -20.25 -9.58
C GLY A 138 38.99 -20.33 -10.85
N PHE A 139 38.29 -19.24 -11.18
CA PHE A 139 37.42 -19.13 -12.35
C PHE A 139 37.97 -18.06 -13.29
N GLY A 140 38.09 -18.41 -14.57
CA GLY A 140 38.62 -17.54 -15.62
C GLY A 140 38.70 -18.25 -16.98
N LEU A 141 38.88 -17.46 -18.04
CA LEU A 141 39.03 -17.98 -19.40
C LEU A 141 40.41 -18.62 -19.63
N PRO A 142 40.54 -19.60 -20.55
CA PRO A 142 41.84 -20.09 -21.02
C PRO A 142 42.76 -18.96 -21.52
N VAL A 143 44.07 -19.13 -21.42
CA VAL A 143 45.05 -18.12 -21.89
C VAL A 143 45.00 -17.98 -23.42
N GLU A 144 44.55 -19.02 -24.12
CA GLU A 144 44.23 -19.03 -25.54
C GLU A 144 43.01 -18.16 -25.91
N GLU A 145 42.13 -17.83 -24.95
CA GLU A 145 40.91 -17.04 -25.11
C GLU A 145 40.96 -15.71 -24.34
N GLU A 146 42.04 -14.93 -24.56
CA GLU A 146 42.34 -13.65 -23.89
C GLU A 146 42.57 -13.71 -22.36
N GLY A 147 42.42 -14.89 -21.73
CA GLY A 147 42.70 -15.12 -20.32
C GLY A 147 44.12 -14.73 -19.89
N HIS A 148 44.27 -14.18 -18.69
CA HIS A 148 45.56 -13.65 -18.22
C HIS A 148 46.32 -14.67 -17.33
N PRO A 149 47.63 -14.91 -17.57
CA PRO A 149 48.39 -15.90 -16.80
C PRO A 149 48.70 -15.42 -15.37
N ILE A 150 47.99 -15.97 -14.38
CA ILE A 150 48.14 -15.64 -12.96
C ILE A 150 49.45 -16.22 -12.41
N LEU A 151 50.41 -15.34 -12.09
CA LEU A 151 51.67 -15.70 -11.45
C LEU A 151 51.48 -15.92 -9.94
N VAL A 152 51.09 -17.13 -9.55
CA VAL A 152 51.09 -17.58 -8.14
C VAL A 152 52.53 -17.53 -7.59
N PRO A 153 52.81 -16.79 -6.50
CA PRO A 153 54.16 -16.66 -5.96
C PRO A 153 54.63 -17.98 -5.34
N TYR A 154 55.75 -18.51 -5.82
CA TYR A 154 56.30 -19.79 -5.35
C TYR A 154 56.66 -19.72 -3.86
N GLY A 155 55.88 -20.40 -3.02
CA GLY A 155 56.02 -20.39 -1.57
C GLY A 155 57.29 -21.08 -1.07
N LYS A 156 57.62 -20.85 0.21
CA LYS A 156 58.75 -21.51 0.87
C LYS A 156 58.59 -23.03 0.84
N ARG A 157 59.72 -23.72 0.69
CA ARG A 157 59.86 -25.19 0.61
C ARG A 157 59.04 -25.88 1.73
N GLY A 158 57.92 -26.51 1.36
CA GLY A 158 56.98 -27.16 2.29
C GLY A 158 55.51 -26.75 2.13
N SER A 159 55.23 -25.60 1.50
CA SER A 159 53.86 -25.18 1.16
C SER A 159 53.26 -26.06 0.04
N ARG A 160 51.97 -26.40 0.16
CA ARG A 160 51.18 -27.18 -0.82
C ARG A 160 49.83 -26.49 -1.05
N ILE A 161 49.82 -25.48 -1.92
CA ILE A 161 48.57 -24.96 -2.48
C ILE A 161 48.08 -25.99 -3.51
N ARG A 162 46.81 -26.41 -3.40
CA ARG A 162 46.12 -27.07 -4.52
C ARG A 162 45.29 -26.01 -5.21
N VAL A 163 45.50 -25.84 -6.52
CA VAL A 163 44.70 -24.96 -7.35
C VAL A 163 43.91 -25.82 -8.32
N HIS A 164 42.60 -25.68 -8.31
CA HIS A 164 41.72 -26.18 -9.36
C HIS A 164 41.24 -24.97 -10.19
N PHE A 165 41.12 -25.16 -11.50
CA PHE A 165 40.61 -24.15 -12.43
C PHE A 165 39.39 -24.72 -13.15
N SER A 166 38.32 -23.93 -13.20
CA SER A 166 37.07 -24.29 -13.88
C SER A 166 36.74 -23.23 -14.93
N ASP A 167 36.45 -23.68 -16.15
CA ASP A 167 35.99 -22.81 -17.23
C ASP A 167 34.56 -22.32 -16.93
N ILE A 168 34.34 -21.01 -17.02
CA ILE A 168 33.04 -20.39 -16.81
C ILE A 168 31.98 -20.88 -17.83
N LYS A 169 32.41 -21.39 -19.00
CA LYS A 169 31.53 -22.02 -20.00
C LYS A 169 30.96 -23.35 -19.52
N MET A 170 31.73 -24.16 -18.81
CA MET A 170 31.24 -25.41 -18.21
C MET A 170 30.11 -25.12 -17.20
N TRP A 171 30.17 -23.96 -16.52
CA TRP A 171 29.09 -23.52 -15.63
C TRP A 171 27.87 -22.95 -16.34
N ALA A 172 28.02 -22.38 -17.54
CA ALA A 172 26.88 -22.06 -18.41
C ALA A 172 26.15 -23.34 -18.89
N GLU A 173 26.91 -24.41 -19.20
CA GLU A 173 26.39 -25.75 -19.49
C GLU A 173 25.67 -26.37 -18.28
N GLU A 174 26.25 -26.31 -17.08
CA GLU A 174 25.67 -26.89 -15.86
C GLU A 174 24.45 -26.13 -15.32
N LEU A 175 24.42 -24.79 -15.44
CA LEU A 175 23.27 -23.95 -15.04
C LEU A 175 22.12 -23.95 -16.06
N GLY A 176 22.27 -24.65 -17.19
CA GLY A 176 21.25 -24.74 -18.24
C GLY A 176 21.06 -23.46 -19.06
N VAL A 177 22.04 -22.55 -19.05
CA VAL A 177 21.99 -21.26 -19.76
C VAL A 177 22.92 -21.35 -20.97
N ASN A 178 22.41 -21.84 -22.09
CA ASN A 178 23.15 -21.84 -23.36
C ASN A 178 22.30 -21.37 -24.54
N ILE A 179 22.85 -20.43 -25.31
CA ILE A 179 22.23 -19.90 -26.52
C ILE A 179 22.56 -20.82 -27.70
N ILE A 180 21.65 -21.75 -27.99
CA ILE A 180 21.70 -22.58 -29.21
C ILE A 180 20.70 -22.00 -30.23
N PRO A 181 21.15 -21.57 -31.42
CA PRO A 181 20.25 -21.17 -32.51
C PRO A 181 19.25 -22.27 -32.88
N LYS A 182 18.02 -21.88 -33.21
CA LYS A 182 16.84 -22.75 -33.31
C LYS A 182 16.89 -23.75 -34.49
N ASP A 183 17.93 -23.64 -35.30
CA ASP A 183 18.24 -24.33 -36.56
C ASP A 183 19.45 -25.27 -36.45
N HIS A 184 20.04 -25.46 -35.26
CA HIS A 184 21.19 -26.36 -35.07
C HIS A 184 20.82 -27.85 -35.33
N PRO A 185 21.48 -28.58 -36.25
CA PRO A 185 20.98 -29.86 -36.78
C PRO A 185 20.77 -31.00 -35.78
N ASP A 186 21.52 -31.02 -34.67
CA ASP A 186 21.53 -32.10 -33.68
C ASP A 186 20.90 -31.71 -32.32
N ALA A 187 20.14 -30.61 -32.26
CA ALA A 187 19.58 -30.06 -31.01
C ALA A 187 18.76 -31.06 -30.18
N SER A 188 18.14 -32.08 -30.80
CA SER A 188 17.32 -33.09 -30.12
C SER A 188 18.09 -34.25 -29.49
N LYS A 189 19.43 -34.22 -29.45
CA LYS A 189 20.27 -35.34 -28.97
C LYS A 189 20.86 -35.16 -27.56
N PHE A 190 20.63 -34.03 -26.90
CA PHE A 190 21.24 -33.70 -25.60
C PHE A 190 20.27 -33.94 -24.43
N CYS A 191 20.76 -34.64 -23.39
CA CYS A 191 19.99 -34.99 -22.18
C CYS A 191 20.48 -34.22 -20.94
N ARG A 192 19.60 -34.06 -19.94
CA ARG A 192 19.87 -33.33 -18.70
C ARG A 192 20.59 -34.19 -17.65
N GLY A 193 21.50 -33.59 -16.89
CA GLY A 193 22.16 -34.15 -15.71
C GLY A 193 22.73 -33.03 -14.82
N TRP A 194 22.91 -33.29 -13.52
CA TRP A 194 23.38 -32.31 -12.51
C TRP A 194 24.66 -32.78 -11.79
N PRO A 195 25.56 -31.89 -11.32
CA PRO A 195 26.77 -32.27 -10.60
C PRO A 195 26.68 -32.15 -9.05
N TYR A 196 26.94 -33.27 -8.38
CA TYR A 196 27.59 -33.46 -7.06
C TYR A 196 27.59 -32.33 -6.00
N VAL A 197 26.63 -32.38 -5.07
CA VAL A 197 26.44 -31.46 -3.94
C VAL A 197 27.39 -31.72 -2.73
N HIS A 198 28.57 -32.32 -2.92
CA HIS A 198 29.30 -33.04 -1.84
C HIS A 198 30.82 -32.77 -1.73
N THR A 199 31.31 -31.61 -2.17
CA THR A 199 32.73 -31.18 -1.96
C THR A 199 32.80 -29.86 -1.21
N SER A 200 33.78 -29.71 -0.31
CA SER A 200 34.03 -28.51 0.48
C SER A 200 35.37 -27.86 0.15
N TYR A 201 35.41 -26.52 0.15
CA TYR A 201 36.50 -25.70 -0.37
C TYR A 201 36.97 -24.68 0.67
N ASP A 202 38.26 -24.32 0.69
CA ASP A 202 38.79 -23.30 1.63
C ASP A 202 38.67 -21.86 1.06
N LEU A 203 38.73 -21.67 -0.27
CA LEU A 203 38.57 -20.37 -0.95
C LEU A 203 38.14 -20.52 -2.42
N VAL A 204 37.34 -19.56 -2.89
CA VAL A 204 36.77 -19.44 -4.24
C VAL A 204 37.17 -18.07 -4.81
N ILE A 205 37.76 -17.99 -6.00
CA ILE A 205 38.24 -16.72 -6.61
C ILE A 205 37.77 -16.59 -8.06
N CYS A 206 36.91 -15.60 -8.35
CA CYS A 206 36.46 -15.27 -9.70
C CYS A 206 37.13 -13.98 -10.20
N ASP A 207 37.96 -14.04 -11.25
CA ASP A 207 38.64 -12.86 -11.79
C ASP A 207 37.74 -12.07 -12.76
N GLY A 208 37.13 -11.01 -12.23
CA GLY A 208 36.19 -10.15 -12.96
C GLY A 208 36.86 -9.01 -13.76
N GLN A 209 37.95 -9.26 -14.50
CA GLN A 209 38.47 -8.26 -15.43
C GLN A 209 37.60 -8.19 -16.71
N VAL A 210 36.64 -7.27 -16.74
CA VAL A 210 36.04 -6.82 -18.02
C VAL A 210 37.14 -6.13 -18.83
N LEU A 211 37.67 -6.85 -19.83
CA LEU A 211 38.78 -6.36 -20.64
C LEU A 211 38.38 -5.12 -21.43
N SER A 212 39.23 -4.10 -21.40
CA SER A 212 39.08 -2.86 -22.19
C SER A 212 39.32 -3.06 -23.71
N THR A 213 39.28 -4.30 -24.19
CA THR A 213 39.30 -4.73 -25.59
C THR A 213 37.89 -5.04 -26.13
N HIS A 214 36.91 -5.31 -25.26
CA HIS A 214 35.53 -5.61 -25.67
C HIS A 214 34.79 -4.35 -26.15
N GLN A 215 34.18 -4.43 -27.34
CA GLN A 215 33.57 -3.27 -28.03
C GLN A 215 32.16 -2.88 -27.54
N ILE A 216 31.64 -3.50 -26.47
CA ILE A 216 30.27 -3.26 -25.98
C ILE A 216 30.33 -2.36 -24.73
N ALA A 217 30.30 -1.04 -24.97
CA ALA A 217 30.41 -0.02 -23.92
C ALA A 217 29.23 0.00 -22.92
N GLU A 218 28.15 -0.72 -23.19
CA GLU A 218 26.96 -0.79 -22.32
C GLU A 218 27.15 -1.65 -21.06
N TYR A 219 28.19 -2.49 -21.03
CA TYR A 219 28.55 -3.29 -19.84
C TYR A 219 29.50 -2.57 -18.86
N TRP A 220 29.85 -1.30 -19.11
CA TRP A 220 30.70 -0.51 -18.21
C TRP A 220 29.85 0.20 -17.15
N GLU A 221 29.92 -0.30 -15.93
CA GLU A 221 29.14 0.16 -14.79
C GLU A 221 29.56 1.60 -14.37
N ARG A 222 28.66 2.59 -14.51
CA ARG A 222 28.95 3.99 -14.12
C ARG A 222 29.39 4.16 -12.65
N THR A 223 29.05 3.21 -11.81
CA THR A 223 29.36 3.12 -10.38
C THR A 223 30.78 2.63 -10.05
N GLU A 224 31.55 2.12 -11.01
CA GLU A 224 32.95 1.71 -10.77
C GLU A 224 33.80 2.89 -10.27
N SER A 225 33.57 4.06 -10.86
CA SER A 225 34.13 5.36 -10.43
C SER A 225 33.80 5.76 -8.99
N THR A 226 32.74 5.19 -8.40
CA THR A 226 32.31 5.44 -7.02
C THR A 226 32.92 4.42 -6.03
N ARG A 227 33.18 3.19 -6.49
CA ARG A 227 33.73 2.11 -5.65
C ARG A 227 35.22 2.32 -5.30
N LEU A 228 36.04 2.76 -6.27
CA LEU A 228 37.48 3.02 -6.01
C LEU A 228 37.74 4.10 -4.94
N PRO A 229 37.10 5.29 -5.00
CA PRO A 229 37.26 6.32 -3.97
C PRO A 229 36.81 5.84 -2.59
N ASN A 230 35.69 5.10 -2.50
CA ASN A 230 35.20 4.56 -1.23
C ASN A 230 36.18 3.57 -0.58
N ALA A 231 36.83 2.70 -1.37
CA ALA A 231 37.87 1.82 -0.87
C ALA A 231 39.09 2.60 -0.31
N GLN A 232 39.50 3.67 -0.98
CA GLN A 232 40.59 4.55 -0.50
C GLN A 232 40.17 5.36 0.75
N LEU A 233 38.93 5.84 0.80
CA LEU A 233 38.36 6.57 1.93
C LEU A 233 38.11 5.70 3.17
N LEU A 234 38.01 4.37 3.05
CA LEU A 234 37.97 3.46 4.20
C LEU A 234 39.37 3.21 4.81
N ALA A 235 40.45 3.36 4.03
CA ALA A 235 41.82 3.24 4.54
C ALA A 235 42.28 4.45 5.37
N VAL A 236 41.79 5.65 5.06
CA VAL A 236 42.19 6.90 5.72
C VAL A 236 41.78 6.99 7.21
N PRO A 237 40.54 6.66 7.63
CA PRO A 237 40.13 6.65 9.04
C PRO A 237 40.97 5.73 9.93
N LYS A 238 41.35 4.53 9.45
CA LYS A 238 42.22 3.61 10.21
C LYS A 238 43.67 4.12 10.27
N ARG A 239 44.20 4.72 9.20
CA ARG A 239 45.51 5.40 9.24
C ARG A 239 45.52 6.61 10.20
N LEU A 240 44.40 7.30 10.39
CA LEU A 240 44.25 8.36 11.40
C LEU A 240 44.20 7.81 12.84
N GLN A 241 43.62 6.63 13.09
CA GLN A 241 43.66 5.99 14.41
C GLN A 241 45.09 5.62 14.85
N LEU A 242 45.96 5.24 13.92
CA LEU A 242 47.40 5.01 14.20
C LEU A 242 48.14 6.31 14.56
N PHE A 243 47.77 7.45 13.95
CA PHE A 243 48.31 8.76 14.35
C PHE A 243 47.85 9.19 15.75
N ALA A 244 46.61 8.86 16.15
CA ALA A 244 46.12 9.12 17.51
C ALA A 244 46.94 8.37 18.57
N LEU A 245 47.32 7.11 18.30
CA LEU A 245 48.21 6.33 19.17
C LEU A 245 49.59 6.98 19.35
N SER A 246 50.17 7.58 18.29
CA SER A 246 51.39 8.37 18.40
C SER A 246 51.23 9.65 19.24
N PHE A 247 50.05 10.29 19.18
CA PHE A 247 49.75 11.49 19.96
C PHE A 247 49.62 11.18 21.47
N PHE A 248 48.98 10.07 21.83
CA PHE A 248 48.91 9.63 23.24
C PHE A 248 50.27 9.24 23.82
N LEU A 249 51.18 8.69 23.01
CA LEU A 249 52.56 8.43 23.44
C LEU A 249 53.30 9.73 23.82
N PHE A 250 53.04 10.82 23.09
CA PHE A 250 53.61 12.14 23.37
C PHE A 250 53.06 12.77 24.66
N ILE A 251 51.76 12.59 24.94
CA ILE A 251 51.12 13.03 26.19
C ILE A 251 51.65 12.23 27.39
N GLY A 252 51.93 10.94 27.22
CA GLY A 252 52.55 10.09 28.26
C GLY A 252 53.92 10.61 28.72
N ILE A 253 54.74 11.14 27.81
CA ILE A 253 56.05 11.72 28.12
C ILE A 253 55.90 13.07 28.84
N ALA A 254 54.88 13.88 28.49
CA ALA A 254 54.59 15.15 29.17
C ALA A 254 54.09 14.97 30.63
N LEU A 255 53.50 13.81 30.96
CA LEU A 255 52.94 13.51 32.29
C LEU A 255 53.98 13.13 33.36
N VAL A 256 55.27 12.98 33.01
CA VAL A 256 56.34 12.59 33.94
C VAL A 256 57.02 13.81 34.62
N LEU A 257 56.74 15.04 34.16
CA LEU A 257 57.52 16.25 34.53
C LEU A 257 56.69 17.41 35.11
N ALA A 258 55.63 17.12 35.88
CA ALA A 258 54.83 18.14 36.59
C ALA A 258 54.63 17.78 38.09
N PRO A 259 54.82 18.72 39.04
CA PRO A 259 54.78 18.43 40.47
C PRO A 259 53.35 18.29 41.04
N PRO A 260 53.16 17.51 42.12
CA PRO A 260 51.83 17.11 42.58
C PRO A 260 51.14 18.18 43.44
N SER A 261 50.08 18.80 42.90
CA SER A 261 48.99 19.34 43.74
C SER A 261 47.65 19.31 42.98
N ARG A 262 46.54 19.15 43.72
CA ARG A 262 45.14 19.19 43.23
C ARG A 262 44.69 18.06 42.28
N PHE A 263 44.97 16.80 42.63
CA PHE A 263 44.34 15.63 41.98
C PHE A 263 42.92 15.31 42.51
N ALA A 264 42.59 15.73 43.75
CA ALA A 264 41.30 15.44 44.40
C ALA A 264 40.29 16.59 44.22
N SER A 265 39.35 16.44 43.27
CA SER A 265 38.07 17.19 43.20
C SER A 265 37.19 16.87 41.98
N ARG A 266 37.62 16.05 41.02
CA ARG A 266 36.86 15.76 39.77
C ARG A 266 36.65 14.28 39.42
N VAL A 267 36.61 13.39 40.41
CA VAL A 267 36.37 11.94 40.20
C VAL A 267 34.97 11.50 40.66
N SER A 268 34.37 12.15 41.66
CA SER A 268 33.07 11.75 42.24
C SER A 268 31.83 12.01 41.35
N ALA A 269 31.96 12.59 40.15
CA ALA A 269 30.83 13.03 39.33
C ALA A 269 30.52 12.14 38.11
N ILE A 270 31.11 10.93 38.04
CA ILE A 270 31.02 10.03 36.87
C ILE A 270 30.48 8.62 37.22
N PHE A 271 30.36 8.26 38.49
CA PHE A 271 30.05 6.89 38.92
C PHE A 271 28.59 6.62 39.36
N GLU A 272 27.68 7.59 39.29
CA GLU A 272 26.28 7.46 39.78
C GLU A 272 25.21 7.13 38.71
N GLN A 273 25.59 6.75 37.48
CA GLN A 273 24.62 6.48 36.38
C GLN A 273 24.75 5.12 35.67
N LEU A 274 25.37 4.10 36.29
CA LEU A 274 25.53 2.77 35.67
C LEU A 274 25.24 1.56 36.59
N VAL A 275 24.06 1.53 37.24
CA VAL A 275 23.45 0.28 37.74
C VAL A 275 21.92 0.35 37.57
N PRO A 276 21.27 -0.63 36.90
CA PRO A 276 19.81 -0.76 36.90
C PRO A 276 19.34 -1.52 38.15
N TYR A 277 18.19 -1.12 38.73
CA TYR A 277 17.55 -1.92 39.79
C TYR A 277 16.02 -1.93 39.68
N SER A 278 15.42 -3.03 40.12
CA SER A 278 13.98 -3.31 39.97
C SER A 278 13.18 -3.00 41.24
N ALA A 279 11.92 -2.64 41.04
CA ALA A 279 10.80 -2.72 41.97
C ALA A 279 11.01 -2.27 43.44
N LYS A 280 10.49 -1.07 43.76
CA LYS A 280 9.41 -0.87 44.77
C LYS A 280 9.09 0.61 45.01
N THR A 281 7.83 1.00 44.79
CA THR A 281 7.11 1.94 45.67
C THR A 281 5.61 1.86 45.39
N ASN A 282 4.79 1.84 46.45
CA ASN A 282 3.33 1.86 46.33
C ASN A 282 2.81 3.29 46.42
N LEU A 283 2.21 3.80 45.34
CA LEU A 283 1.29 4.93 45.38
C LEU A 283 0.08 4.58 44.51
N ARG A 284 -1.13 4.68 45.07
CA ARG A 284 -2.39 4.49 44.34
C ARG A 284 -2.86 5.83 43.78
N PRO A 285 -3.04 6.00 42.46
CA PRO A 285 -4.00 6.96 41.93
C PRO A 285 -5.44 6.47 42.21
N THR A 286 -6.38 7.39 42.36
CA THR A 286 -7.82 7.06 42.34
C THR A 286 -8.26 6.66 40.94
N ILE A 287 -9.17 5.68 40.86
CA ILE A 287 -9.58 5.05 39.60
C ILE A 287 -10.45 6.01 38.78
N SER A 288 -10.00 6.33 37.56
CA SER A 288 -10.89 6.63 36.44
C SER A 288 -11.08 5.34 35.65
N SER A 289 -12.31 4.85 35.52
CA SER A 289 -12.58 3.46 35.12
C SER A 289 -12.75 3.28 33.60
N THR A 290 -11.68 3.47 32.84
CA THR A 290 -11.55 2.83 31.52
C THR A 290 -10.83 1.50 31.68
N ARG A 291 -11.50 0.38 31.42
CA ARG A 291 -10.84 -0.93 31.31
C ARG A 291 -9.81 -0.84 30.17
N PRO A 292 -8.53 -1.24 30.37
CA PRO A 292 -7.57 -1.29 29.28
C PRO A 292 -8.01 -2.31 28.22
N LEU A 293 -7.48 -2.20 26.99
CA LEU A 293 -7.62 -3.29 26.01
C LEU A 293 -7.08 -4.58 26.62
N THR A 294 -7.74 -5.70 26.37
CA THR A 294 -7.32 -6.99 26.92
C THR A 294 -6.07 -7.43 26.15
N THR A 295 -4.87 -7.18 26.68
CA THR A 295 -3.63 -7.73 26.11
C THR A 295 -3.56 -9.24 26.34
N SER A 296 -2.76 -9.98 25.57
CA SER A 296 -2.46 -11.40 25.87
C SER A 296 -2.02 -11.61 27.32
N THR A 297 -1.18 -10.72 27.87
CA THR A 297 -0.80 -10.76 29.30
C THR A 297 -1.99 -10.66 30.27
N MET A 298 -3.01 -9.85 29.97
CA MET A 298 -4.23 -9.69 30.79
C MET A 298 -5.34 -10.71 30.49
N ALA A 299 -5.33 -11.37 29.34
CA ALA A 299 -6.38 -12.30 28.93
C ALA A 299 -6.43 -13.57 29.82
N PRO A 300 -7.63 -14.16 30.03
CA PRO A 300 -7.77 -15.55 30.48
C PRO A 300 -6.93 -16.53 29.66
N GLN A 301 -6.44 -17.59 30.30
CA GLN A 301 -5.49 -18.54 29.69
C GLN A 301 -5.99 -19.19 28.39
N ALA A 302 -7.32 -19.34 28.24
CA ALA A 302 -7.97 -19.86 27.03
C ALA A 302 -7.66 -19.02 25.78
N PHE A 303 -7.53 -17.70 25.91
CA PHE A 303 -7.38 -16.77 24.79
C PHE A 303 -5.91 -16.39 24.49
N LYS A 304 -4.93 -16.95 25.23
CA LYS A 304 -3.50 -16.58 25.07
C LYS A 304 -2.77 -17.32 23.96
N LYS A 305 -3.35 -18.39 23.40
CA LYS A 305 -2.70 -19.24 22.38
C LYS A 305 -3.67 -19.57 21.26
N PRO A 306 -3.74 -18.74 20.20
CA PRO A 306 -4.49 -19.03 18.99
C PRO A 306 -4.15 -20.44 18.45
N PRO A 307 -5.15 -21.25 18.03
CA PRO A 307 -4.94 -22.58 17.46
C PRO A 307 -4.36 -22.54 16.04
N GLN A 308 -4.36 -21.36 15.41
CA GLN A 308 -3.80 -21.07 14.10
C GLN A 308 -2.83 -19.90 14.26
N ALA A 309 -1.62 -20.02 13.71
CA ALA A 309 -0.67 -18.91 13.67
C ALA A 309 -1.08 -17.85 12.62
N PRO A 310 -0.73 -16.57 12.81
CA PRO A 310 -0.99 -15.52 11.84
C PRO A 310 -0.07 -15.65 10.61
N PRO A 311 -0.42 -15.00 9.48
CA PRO A 311 0.40 -15.02 8.28
C PRO A 311 1.71 -14.25 8.46
N LEU A 312 2.71 -14.62 7.66
CA LEU A 312 3.98 -13.88 7.54
C LEU A 312 3.88 -12.87 6.40
N PHE A 313 4.49 -11.69 6.59
CA PHE A 313 4.62 -10.64 5.58
C PHE A 313 6.08 -10.48 5.12
N THR A 314 6.82 -11.58 5.06
CA THR A 314 8.23 -11.67 4.64
C THR A 314 8.43 -11.89 3.13
N GLY A 315 7.41 -11.61 2.32
CA GLY A 315 7.48 -11.67 0.86
C GLY A 315 8.53 -10.72 0.27
N THR A 316 9.20 -11.20 -0.78
CA THR A 316 10.17 -10.43 -1.58
C THR A 316 9.65 -10.36 -3.02
N PRO A 317 10.09 -9.37 -3.84
CA PRO A 317 9.62 -9.26 -5.23
C PRO A 317 9.76 -10.56 -6.02
N ARG A 318 10.87 -11.28 -5.83
CA ARG A 318 11.11 -12.60 -6.40
C ARG A 318 10.17 -13.67 -5.83
N SER A 319 10.10 -13.81 -4.51
CA SER A 319 9.39 -14.95 -3.90
C SER A 319 7.89 -14.91 -4.07
N ILE A 320 7.27 -13.72 -4.17
CA ILE A 320 5.83 -13.62 -4.46
C ILE A 320 5.51 -13.99 -5.92
N LEU A 321 6.39 -13.68 -6.87
CA LEU A 321 6.24 -14.09 -8.27
C LEU A 321 6.50 -15.59 -8.48
N GLU A 322 7.45 -16.18 -7.74
CA GLU A 322 7.68 -17.64 -7.71
C GLU A 322 6.51 -18.39 -7.05
N ALA A 323 5.98 -17.88 -5.93
CA ALA A 323 4.78 -18.43 -5.30
C ALA A 323 3.55 -18.36 -6.22
N THR A 324 3.34 -17.22 -6.87
CA THR A 324 2.25 -17.04 -7.86
C THR A 324 2.33 -18.10 -8.96
N LYS A 325 3.49 -18.24 -9.63
CA LYS A 325 3.65 -19.23 -10.71
C LYS A 325 3.35 -20.65 -10.25
N ARG A 326 3.89 -21.07 -9.09
CA ARG A 326 3.59 -22.37 -8.46
C ARG A 326 2.08 -22.57 -8.24
N LEU A 327 1.37 -21.56 -7.75
CA LEU A 327 -0.07 -21.65 -7.48
C LEU A 327 -0.85 -21.82 -8.79
N LEU A 328 -0.57 -20.99 -9.81
CA LEU A 328 -1.24 -21.09 -11.12
C LEU A 328 -0.91 -22.41 -11.85
N GLU A 329 0.31 -22.94 -11.69
CA GLU A 329 0.69 -24.26 -12.20
C GLU A 329 -0.04 -25.41 -11.47
N LYS A 330 -0.23 -25.30 -10.14
CA LYS A 330 -1.04 -26.24 -9.35
C LYS A 330 -2.49 -26.23 -9.84
N SER A 331 -3.13 -25.06 -9.96
CA SER A 331 -4.53 -24.93 -10.39
C SER A 331 -4.77 -25.53 -11.79
N ARG A 332 -3.92 -25.19 -12.78
CA ARG A 332 -3.95 -25.85 -14.11
C ARG A 332 -3.84 -27.36 -14.01
N SER A 333 -2.89 -27.86 -13.22
CA SER A 333 -2.68 -29.31 -13.09
C SER A 333 -3.88 -30.05 -12.47
N ILE A 334 -4.71 -29.36 -11.68
CA ILE A 334 -5.93 -29.91 -11.09
C ILE A 334 -7.07 -29.92 -12.14
N GLU A 335 -7.26 -28.84 -12.90
CA GLU A 335 -8.20 -28.81 -14.03
C GLU A 335 -7.87 -29.88 -15.07
N ASP A 336 -6.62 -29.93 -15.52
CA ASP A 336 -6.14 -30.89 -16.53
C ASP A 336 -6.30 -32.33 -16.05
N LYS A 337 -6.08 -32.59 -14.76
CA LYS A 337 -6.29 -33.90 -14.16
C LYS A 337 -7.78 -34.27 -14.11
N VAL A 338 -8.66 -33.34 -13.72
CA VAL A 338 -10.12 -33.58 -13.72
C VAL A 338 -10.60 -33.92 -15.13
N VAL A 339 -10.15 -33.17 -16.14
CA VAL A 339 -10.48 -33.43 -17.56
C VAL A 339 -9.89 -34.75 -18.08
N ALA A 340 -8.71 -35.16 -17.62
CA ALA A 340 -8.06 -36.40 -18.06
C ALA A 340 -8.63 -37.68 -17.39
N GLU A 341 -9.08 -37.58 -16.14
CA GLU A 341 -9.54 -38.74 -15.35
C GLU A 341 -11.08 -38.89 -15.34
N VAL A 342 -11.84 -37.80 -15.41
CA VAL A 342 -13.31 -37.80 -15.34
C VAL A 342 -13.92 -37.69 -16.74
N LYS A 343 -14.99 -38.45 -16.99
CA LYS A 343 -15.79 -38.38 -18.21
C LYS A 343 -17.19 -37.87 -17.89
N PRO A 344 -17.91 -37.19 -18.81
CA PRO A 344 -19.23 -36.61 -18.52
C PRO A 344 -20.23 -37.57 -17.88
N GLN A 345 -20.36 -38.82 -18.35
CA GLN A 345 -21.29 -39.79 -17.76
C GLN A 345 -20.89 -40.31 -16.36
N ASP A 346 -19.63 -40.11 -15.97
CA ASP A 346 -19.05 -40.54 -14.69
C ASP A 346 -18.83 -39.34 -13.73
N ALA A 347 -19.16 -38.12 -14.16
CA ALA A 347 -18.94 -36.89 -13.42
C ALA A 347 -19.84 -36.79 -12.16
N ASP A 348 -19.28 -36.30 -11.05
CA ASP A 348 -20.00 -35.99 -9.81
C ASP A 348 -19.39 -34.79 -9.08
N PHE A 349 -20.06 -34.29 -8.04
CA PHE A 349 -19.54 -33.15 -7.28
C PHE A 349 -18.21 -33.46 -6.55
N GLN A 350 -17.94 -34.71 -6.18
CA GLN A 350 -16.70 -35.11 -5.50
C GLN A 350 -15.50 -35.19 -6.44
N ASN A 351 -15.71 -35.53 -7.72
CA ASN A 351 -14.66 -35.75 -8.71
C ASN A 351 -14.42 -34.55 -9.66
N VAL A 352 -15.42 -33.68 -9.88
CA VAL A 352 -15.26 -32.41 -10.62
C VAL A 352 -15.12 -31.20 -9.69
N MET A 353 -16.14 -30.95 -8.86
CA MET A 353 -16.27 -29.67 -8.15
C MET A 353 -15.37 -29.55 -6.92
N LEU A 354 -15.30 -30.60 -6.09
CA LEU A 354 -14.57 -30.57 -4.82
C LEU A 354 -13.05 -30.38 -4.99
N PRO A 355 -12.35 -30.95 -5.99
CA PRO A 355 -10.92 -30.69 -6.22
C PRO A 355 -10.65 -29.20 -6.52
N MET A 356 -11.41 -28.59 -7.43
CA MET A 356 -11.29 -27.17 -7.75
C MET A 356 -11.60 -26.28 -6.53
N ALA A 357 -12.67 -26.58 -5.80
CA ALA A 357 -13.06 -25.85 -4.59
C ALA A 357 -12.03 -25.96 -3.45
N THR A 358 -11.33 -27.10 -3.36
CA THR A 358 -10.24 -27.30 -2.40
C THR A 358 -9.00 -26.51 -2.80
N ASP A 359 -8.71 -26.40 -4.11
CA ASP A 359 -7.61 -25.57 -4.60
C ASP A 359 -7.87 -24.07 -4.38
N GLU A 360 -9.09 -23.60 -4.64
CA GLU A 360 -9.52 -22.22 -4.37
C GLU A 360 -9.40 -21.89 -2.86
N ASN A 361 -9.83 -22.82 -1.99
CA ASN A 361 -9.62 -22.72 -0.54
C ASN A 361 -8.14 -22.58 -0.14
N GLU A 362 -7.25 -23.40 -0.69
CA GLU A 362 -5.82 -23.36 -0.35
C GLU A 362 -5.10 -22.16 -0.97
N GLY A 363 -5.39 -21.85 -2.25
CA GLY A 363 -4.78 -20.74 -2.99
C GLY A 363 -5.14 -19.37 -2.42
N GLY A 364 -6.36 -19.19 -1.90
CA GLY A 364 -6.79 -17.98 -1.20
C GLY A 364 -5.94 -17.62 0.04
N LEU A 365 -5.22 -18.59 0.62
CA LEU A 365 -4.33 -18.34 1.77
C LEU A 365 -3.01 -17.63 1.41
N GLU A 366 -2.59 -17.70 0.14
CA GLU A 366 -1.36 -17.05 -0.36
C GLU A 366 -1.69 -15.88 -1.31
N THR A 367 -2.60 -16.09 -2.28
CA THR A 367 -2.92 -15.11 -3.34
C THR A 367 -3.40 -13.77 -2.79
N HIS A 368 -4.27 -13.77 -1.78
CA HIS A 368 -4.77 -12.54 -1.14
C HIS A 368 -3.63 -11.71 -0.52
N ILE A 369 -2.64 -12.35 0.11
CA ILE A 369 -1.46 -11.68 0.69
C ILE A 369 -0.55 -11.15 -0.43
N ILE A 370 -0.38 -11.92 -1.51
CA ILE A 370 0.43 -11.54 -2.67
C ILE A 370 -0.15 -10.28 -3.35
N GLY A 371 -1.46 -10.22 -3.59
CA GLY A 371 -2.13 -9.03 -4.15
C GLY A 371 -2.18 -7.84 -3.18
N PHE A 372 -2.32 -8.09 -1.87
CA PHE A 372 -2.39 -7.04 -0.84
C PHE A 372 -1.12 -6.17 -0.76
N TYR A 373 0.06 -6.71 -1.10
CA TYR A 373 1.32 -5.96 -1.02
C TYR A 373 1.32 -4.65 -1.81
N GLN A 374 0.70 -4.59 -3.00
CA GLN A 374 0.59 -3.35 -3.80
C GLN A 374 -0.12 -2.22 -3.03
N SER A 375 -1.02 -2.56 -2.10
CA SER A 375 -1.84 -1.62 -1.33
C SER A 375 -1.21 -1.14 -0.03
N VAL A 376 -0.15 -1.78 0.47
CA VAL A 376 0.41 -1.46 1.81
C VAL A 376 1.93 -1.46 1.95
N SER A 377 2.68 -2.12 1.05
CA SER A 377 4.14 -2.15 1.13
C SER A 377 4.73 -0.74 1.06
N THR A 378 5.78 -0.47 1.83
CA THR A 378 6.61 0.75 1.66
C THR A 378 7.62 0.62 0.52
N ASP A 379 8.10 -0.60 0.24
CA ASP A 379 8.97 -0.89 -0.90
C ASP A 379 8.19 -0.87 -2.23
N GLN A 380 8.74 -0.18 -3.23
CA GLN A 380 8.17 -0.08 -4.58
C GLN A 380 8.36 -1.38 -5.37
N GLU A 381 9.53 -2.03 -5.27
CA GLU A 381 9.80 -3.25 -6.06
C GLU A 381 8.83 -4.37 -5.67
N LEU A 382 8.48 -4.47 -4.39
CA LEU A 382 7.47 -5.38 -3.88
C LEU A 382 6.04 -5.01 -4.29
N ARG A 383 5.70 -3.70 -4.44
CA ARG A 383 4.41 -3.27 -5.02
C ARG A 383 4.32 -3.60 -6.50
N ASP A 384 5.39 -3.39 -7.26
CA ASP A 384 5.44 -3.66 -8.70
C ASP A 384 5.34 -5.17 -8.97
N ALA A 385 6.06 -5.99 -8.22
CA ALA A 385 5.97 -7.44 -8.29
C ALA A 385 4.60 -7.98 -7.83
N SER A 386 3.95 -7.33 -6.86
CA SER A 386 2.58 -7.64 -6.43
C SER A 386 1.56 -7.32 -7.53
N THR A 387 1.73 -6.19 -8.22
CA THR A 387 0.89 -5.78 -9.36
C THR A 387 1.05 -6.74 -10.55
N GLU A 388 2.28 -7.15 -10.86
CA GLU A 388 2.54 -8.15 -11.91
C GLU A 388 2.05 -9.56 -11.50
N ALA A 389 2.09 -9.91 -10.22
CA ALA A 389 1.52 -11.15 -9.71
C ALA A 389 -0.01 -11.18 -9.85
N GLU A 390 -0.71 -10.10 -9.50
CA GLU A 390 -2.17 -9.99 -9.68
C GLU A 390 -2.55 -10.07 -11.15
N LYS A 391 -1.80 -9.40 -12.05
CA LYS A 391 -1.95 -9.54 -13.50
C LYS A 391 -1.77 -10.99 -14.00
N LEU A 392 -0.85 -11.77 -13.43
CA LEU A 392 -0.69 -13.19 -13.76
C LEU A 392 -1.87 -14.03 -13.25
N MET A 393 -2.46 -13.67 -12.10
CA MET A 393 -3.68 -14.31 -11.58
C MET A 393 -4.90 -13.97 -12.44
N ASP A 394 -5.03 -12.73 -12.92
CA ASP A 394 -6.06 -12.29 -13.86
C ASP A 394 -5.96 -13.02 -15.22
N ASP A 395 -4.75 -13.09 -15.82
CA ASP A 395 -4.52 -13.81 -17.07
C ASP A 395 -4.87 -15.31 -16.92
N PHE A 396 -4.58 -15.94 -15.77
CA PHE A 396 -5.02 -17.32 -15.47
C PHE A 396 -6.52 -17.43 -15.18
N SER A 397 -7.14 -16.47 -14.50
CA SER A 397 -8.59 -16.46 -14.29
C SER A 397 -9.34 -16.41 -15.63
N ILE A 398 -8.82 -15.67 -16.60
CA ILE A 398 -9.31 -15.63 -17.99
C ILE A 398 -8.96 -16.93 -18.76
N GLU A 399 -7.87 -17.62 -18.43
CA GLU A 399 -7.54 -18.94 -18.99
C GLU A 399 -8.54 -20.02 -18.51
N SER A 400 -8.66 -20.16 -17.19
CA SER A 400 -9.51 -21.10 -16.47
C SER A 400 -11.00 -20.92 -16.80
N SER A 401 -11.54 -19.69 -16.68
CA SER A 401 -12.96 -19.41 -16.95
C SER A 401 -13.39 -19.60 -18.42
N MET A 402 -12.45 -19.92 -19.31
CA MET A 402 -12.68 -20.18 -20.72
C MET A 402 -12.39 -21.64 -21.14
N ARG A 403 -12.17 -22.54 -20.17
CA ARG A 403 -12.03 -24.01 -20.30
C ARG A 403 -13.35 -24.69 -20.67
N GLU A 404 -13.57 -24.90 -21.97
CA GLU A 404 -14.74 -25.61 -22.51
C GLU A 404 -14.82 -27.08 -22.08
N ASP A 405 -13.67 -27.71 -21.87
CA ASP A 405 -13.50 -29.08 -21.37
C ASP A 405 -13.89 -29.21 -19.88
N VAL A 406 -13.45 -28.28 -19.03
CA VAL A 406 -13.88 -28.24 -17.61
C VAL A 406 -15.37 -27.88 -17.51
N TYR A 407 -15.86 -26.94 -18.33
CA TYR A 407 -17.27 -26.57 -18.38
C TYR A 407 -18.18 -27.76 -18.70
N GLN A 408 -17.85 -28.59 -19.71
CA GLN A 408 -18.65 -29.78 -20.05
C GLN A 408 -18.78 -30.78 -18.89
N LEU A 409 -17.78 -30.87 -18.02
CA LEU A 409 -17.86 -31.68 -16.80
C LEU A 409 -18.74 -31.02 -15.72
N VAL A 410 -18.67 -29.70 -15.55
CA VAL A 410 -19.54 -28.96 -14.60
C VAL A 410 -21.00 -28.97 -15.05
N GLU A 411 -21.26 -28.84 -16.35
CA GLU A 411 -22.57 -28.99 -16.98
C GLU A 411 -23.14 -30.40 -16.74
N ALA A 412 -22.34 -31.45 -16.95
CA ALA A 412 -22.75 -32.84 -16.67
C ALA A 412 -23.09 -33.11 -15.19
N VAL A 413 -22.35 -32.52 -14.23
CA VAL A 413 -22.67 -32.62 -12.80
C VAL A 413 -24.00 -31.93 -12.48
N LEU A 414 -24.30 -30.80 -13.13
CA LEU A 414 -25.57 -30.09 -12.96
C LEU A 414 -26.75 -30.86 -13.56
N GLU A 415 -26.62 -31.37 -14.79
CA GLU A 415 -27.66 -32.19 -15.45
C GLU A 415 -27.99 -33.48 -14.68
N LYS A 416 -26.99 -34.07 -14.01
CA LYS A 416 -27.14 -35.28 -13.19
C LYS A 416 -28.03 -35.09 -11.96
N GLY A 417 -28.23 -33.85 -11.49
CA GLY A 417 -29.18 -33.52 -10.43
C GLY A 417 -28.88 -34.14 -9.06
N GLU A 418 -27.61 -34.17 -8.66
CA GLU A 418 -27.19 -34.76 -7.39
C GLU A 418 -27.78 -34.03 -6.16
N LYS A 419 -28.09 -34.77 -5.09
CA LYS A 419 -28.64 -34.19 -3.85
C LYS A 419 -27.54 -33.65 -2.95
N LEU A 420 -27.08 -32.44 -3.27
CA LEU A 420 -26.03 -31.73 -2.56
C LEU A 420 -26.55 -31.00 -1.31
N GLY A 421 -25.64 -30.62 -0.41
CA GLY A 421 -25.93 -29.67 0.67
C GLY A 421 -26.09 -28.24 0.11
N PRO A 422 -26.81 -27.32 0.78
CA PRO A 422 -27.19 -26.03 0.20
C PRO A 422 -26.02 -25.19 -0.34
N GLU A 423 -24.90 -25.12 0.38
CA GLU A 423 -23.73 -24.35 -0.06
C GLU A 423 -22.99 -25.04 -1.23
N SER A 424 -22.93 -26.38 -1.25
CA SER A 424 -22.36 -27.15 -2.35
C SER A 424 -23.22 -27.05 -3.62
N GLN A 425 -24.54 -27.03 -3.47
CA GLN A 425 -25.48 -26.77 -4.56
C GLN A 425 -25.26 -25.36 -5.14
N ARG A 426 -25.20 -24.34 -4.28
CA ARG A 426 -24.92 -22.95 -4.68
C ARG A 426 -23.54 -22.81 -5.35
N LEU A 427 -22.52 -23.57 -4.93
CA LEU A 427 -21.21 -23.57 -5.57
C LEU A 427 -21.28 -24.12 -7.01
N LEU A 428 -21.99 -25.24 -7.22
CA LEU A 428 -22.20 -25.83 -8.54
C LEU A 428 -22.98 -24.88 -9.45
N GLU A 429 -24.13 -24.39 -9.00
CA GLU A 429 -24.98 -23.45 -9.74
C GLU A 429 -24.24 -22.16 -10.09
N LYS A 430 -23.47 -21.60 -9.14
CA LYS A 430 -22.70 -20.38 -9.36
C LYS A 430 -21.57 -20.61 -10.37
N THR A 431 -20.79 -21.67 -10.22
CA THR A 431 -19.68 -21.99 -11.15
C THR A 431 -20.19 -22.22 -12.57
N HIS A 432 -21.26 -22.99 -12.72
CA HIS A 432 -21.91 -23.18 -14.02
C HIS A 432 -22.38 -21.84 -14.62
N LYS A 433 -23.08 -21.01 -13.82
CA LYS A 433 -23.52 -19.68 -14.24
C LYS A 433 -22.36 -18.78 -14.65
N ASP A 434 -21.25 -18.82 -13.94
CA ASP A 434 -20.07 -18.00 -14.23
C ASP A 434 -19.39 -18.44 -15.54
N TYR A 435 -19.35 -19.74 -15.88
CA TYR A 435 -18.92 -20.20 -17.21
C TYR A 435 -19.85 -19.74 -18.34
N ILE A 436 -21.18 -19.81 -18.14
CA ILE A 436 -22.17 -19.25 -19.09
C ILE A 436 -21.92 -17.75 -19.30
N ARG A 437 -21.68 -17.00 -18.22
CA ARG A 437 -21.40 -15.55 -18.24
C ARG A 437 -20.01 -15.20 -18.79
N ASN A 438 -19.08 -16.15 -18.80
CA ASN A 438 -17.83 -16.06 -19.56
C ASN A 438 -17.97 -16.57 -21.01
N GLY A 439 -19.19 -16.87 -21.47
CA GLY A 439 -19.48 -17.10 -22.89
C GLY A 439 -19.23 -18.53 -23.36
N LEU A 440 -19.05 -19.51 -22.46
CA LEU A 440 -19.03 -20.92 -22.84
C LEU A 440 -20.43 -21.46 -23.21
N GLY A 441 -21.49 -20.78 -22.76
CA GLY A 441 -22.85 -20.98 -23.28
C GLY A 441 -23.07 -20.49 -24.73
N LEU A 442 -22.04 -19.91 -25.38
CA LEU A 442 -22.07 -19.62 -26.81
C LEU A 442 -21.49 -20.82 -27.60
N PRO A 443 -22.13 -21.24 -28.71
CA PRO A 443 -21.56 -22.22 -29.61
C PRO A 443 -20.18 -21.79 -30.13
N ALA A 444 -19.28 -22.76 -30.31
CA ALA A 444 -17.94 -22.54 -30.83
C ALA A 444 -17.94 -21.83 -32.20
N GLY A 445 -17.08 -20.82 -32.36
CA GLY A 445 -16.95 -20.02 -33.57
C GLY A 445 -17.04 -18.50 -33.30
N PRO A 446 -17.15 -17.69 -34.38
CA PRO A 446 -16.76 -16.28 -34.35
C PRO A 446 -17.41 -15.38 -33.29
N LYS A 447 -18.66 -15.67 -32.87
CA LYS A 447 -19.30 -14.93 -31.77
C LYS A 447 -18.61 -15.15 -30.43
N ARG A 448 -18.26 -16.41 -30.12
CA ARG A 448 -17.56 -16.76 -28.89
C ARG A 448 -16.13 -16.24 -28.91
N ASP A 449 -15.45 -16.39 -30.05
CA ASP A 449 -14.07 -15.93 -30.21
C ASP A 449 -13.98 -14.40 -30.05
N ARG A 450 -14.92 -13.66 -30.66
CA ARG A 450 -15.07 -12.21 -30.46
C ARG A 450 -15.36 -11.85 -28.99
N TYR A 451 -16.19 -12.63 -28.29
CA TYR A 451 -16.41 -12.42 -26.85
C TYR A 451 -15.11 -12.62 -26.04
N LYS A 452 -14.27 -13.60 -26.38
CA LYS A 452 -12.95 -13.80 -25.74
C LYS A 452 -12.02 -12.59 -25.98
N GLU A 453 -11.96 -12.07 -27.20
CA GLU A 453 -11.19 -10.85 -27.53
C GLU A 453 -11.63 -9.66 -26.66
N ILE A 454 -12.95 -9.42 -26.60
CA ILE A 454 -13.53 -8.30 -25.85
C ILE A 454 -13.21 -8.42 -24.36
N LYS A 455 -13.39 -9.61 -23.76
CA LYS A 455 -13.07 -9.85 -22.34
C LYS A 455 -11.60 -9.57 -22.03
N LYS A 456 -10.68 -10.03 -22.88
CA LYS A 456 -9.24 -9.75 -22.72
C LYS A 456 -8.94 -8.25 -22.85
N ARG A 457 -9.58 -7.57 -23.80
CA ARG A 457 -9.39 -6.12 -24.01
C ARG A 457 -9.96 -5.28 -22.86
N LEU A 458 -11.12 -5.65 -22.31
CA LEU A 458 -11.73 -5.01 -21.15
C LEU A 458 -10.82 -5.08 -19.92
N SER A 459 -10.26 -6.25 -19.60
CA SER A 459 -9.31 -6.41 -18.49
C SER A 459 -8.09 -5.48 -18.65
N GLN A 460 -7.46 -5.46 -19.82
CA GLN A 460 -6.34 -4.56 -20.13
C GLN A 460 -6.71 -3.07 -19.93
N LEU A 461 -7.90 -2.66 -20.37
CA LEU A 461 -8.35 -1.27 -20.27
C LEU A 461 -8.63 -0.87 -18.81
N SER A 462 -9.25 -1.73 -18.00
CA SER A 462 -9.45 -1.48 -16.56
C SER A 462 -8.12 -1.36 -15.81
N ILE A 463 -7.14 -2.22 -16.10
CA ILE A 463 -5.79 -2.12 -15.49
C ILE A 463 -5.14 -0.76 -15.83
N ILE A 464 -5.21 -0.31 -17.09
CA ILE A 464 -4.64 0.98 -17.49
C ILE A 464 -5.40 2.16 -16.84
N PHE A 465 -6.73 2.10 -16.75
CA PHE A 465 -7.56 3.14 -16.13
C PHE A 465 -7.27 3.30 -14.63
N SER A 466 -7.18 2.18 -13.90
CA SER A 466 -6.82 2.13 -12.48
C SER A 466 -5.38 2.56 -12.23
N LYS A 467 -4.44 2.16 -13.10
CA LYS A 467 -3.06 2.64 -13.06
C LYS A 467 -2.99 4.17 -13.20
N ASN A 468 -3.69 4.73 -14.18
CA ASN A 468 -3.78 6.18 -14.41
C ASN A 468 -4.37 6.94 -13.21
N LEU A 469 -5.37 6.37 -12.52
CA LEU A 469 -5.92 6.93 -11.26
C LEU A 469 -4.90 6.97 -10.12
N ASN A 470 -4.16 5.88 -9.95
CA ASN A 470 -3.23 5.70 -8.83
C ASN A 470 -1.97 6.57 -9.01
N GLU A 471 -1.33 6.50 -10.18
CA GLU A 471 -0.09 7.22 -10.54
C GLU A 471 -0.31 8.72 -10.85
N GLU A 472 -1.54 9.22 -10.72
CA GLU A 472 -1.88 10.64 -10.86
C GLU A 472 -1.06 11.49 -9.86
N VAL A 473 -0.18 12.37 -10.35
CA VAL A 473 0.70 13.23 -9.53
C VAL A 473 0.57 14.73 -9.89
N GLY A 474 -0.57 15.12 -10.46
CA GLY A 474 -0.89 16.48 -10.82
C GLY A 474 -1.09 17.42 -9.62
N GLY A 475 -1.31 18.69 -9.91
CA GLY A 475 -1.60 19.70 -8.89
C GLY A 475 -1.49 21.12 -9.43
N ILE A 476 -1.93 22.07 -8.60
CA ILE A 476 -1.97 23.50 -8.92
C ILE A 476 -1.01 24.25 -8.00
N TRP A 477 -0.22 25.14 -8.58
CA TRP A 477 0.52 26.16 -7.85
C TRP A 477 -0.39 27.35 -7.54
N PHE A 478 -0.53 27.67 -6.25
CA PHE A 478 -1.26 28.82 -5.72
C PHE A 478 -0.33 29.68 -4.84
N THR A 479 -0.56 31.00 -4.77
CA THR A 479 0.09 31.84 -3.76
C THR A 479 -0.52 31.61 -2.37
N PRO A 480 0.17 31.98 -1.26
CA PRO A 480 -0.40 31.92 0.09
C PRO A 480 -1.71 32.72 0.24
N GLU A 481 -1.86 33.81 -0.52
CA GLU A 481 -3.04 34.67 -0.53
C GLU A 481 -4.22 34.01 -1.29
N GLU A 482 -3.94 33.25 -2.36
CA GLU A 482 -4.97 32.44 -3.03
C GLU A 482 -5.51 31.32 -2.12
N LEU A 483 -4.71 30.84 -1.18
CA LEU A 483 -5.05 29.81 -0.19
C LEU A 483 -5.66 30.37 1.11
N GLU A 484 -6.06 31.65 1.16
CA GLU A 484 -6.60 32.24 2.38
C GLU A 484 -7.82 31.47 2.92
N GLY A 485 -7.75 31.07 4.20
CA GLY A 485 -8.78 30.28 4.88
C GLY A 485 -8.53 28.77 4.92
N VAL A 486 -7.66 28.22 4.05
CA VAL A 486 -7.28 26.80 4.13
C VAL A 486 -6.50 26.54 5.43
N PRO A 487 -6.76 25.44 6.18
CA PRO A 487 -6.10 25.17 7.46
C PRO A 487 -4.57 25.17 7.37
N LYS A 488 -3.90 25.79 8.36
CA LYS A 488 -2.45 26.05 8.32
C LYS A 488 -1.61 24.77 8.37
N ASP A 489 -2.10 23.75 9.04
CA ASP A 489 -1.53 22.41 9.06
C ASP A 489 -1.53 21.80 7.65
N VAL A 490 -2.66 21.82 6.94
CA VAL A 490 -2.74 21.37 5.53
C VAL A 490 -1.78 22.18 4.65
N VAL A 491 -1.85 23.51 4.70
CA VAL A 491 -1.00 24.40 3.87
C VAL A 491 0.50 24.22 4.20
N SER A 492 0.86 23.83 5.42
CA SER A 492 2.26 23.59 5.80
C SER A 492 2.89 22.33 5.18
N LEU A 493 2.06 21.40 4.70
CA LEU A 493 2.49 20.17 4.04
C LEU A 493 2.69 20.34 2.52
N PHE A 494 2.14 21.41 1.93
CA PHE A 494 2.25 21.66 0.48
C PHE A 494 3.69 21.95 0.07
N ALA A 495 4.13 21.34 -1.04
CA ALA A 495 5.47 21.57 -1.58
C ALA A 495 5.65 23.04 -1.99
N LYS A 496 6.79 23.63 -1.62
CA LYS A 496 7.15 25.01 -1.97
C LYS A 496 7.68 25.08 -3.39
N GLY A 497 7.31 26.13 -4.11
CA GLY A 497 7.71 26.30 -5.51
C GLY A 497 9.06 26.96 -5.67
N GLU A 498 9.74 26.60 -6.76
CA GLU A 498 11.02 27.14 -7.21
C GLU A 498 10.89 27.69 -8.64
N GLY A 499 11.88 28.46 -9.10
CA GLY A 499 11.87 29.06 -10.44
C GLY A 499 10.63 29.93 -10.69
N GLU A 500 9.90 29.64 -11.77
CA GLU A 500 8.62 30.29 -12.14
C GLU A 500 7.49 30.13 -11.09
N ASN A 501 7.64 29.20 -10.14
CA ASN A 501 6.70 28.98 -9.04
C ASN A 501 7.28 29.42 -7.69
N ALA A 502 8.41 30.15 -7.67
CA ALA A 502 8.95 30.76 -6.46
C ALA A 502 7.89 31.56 -5.69
N GLY A 503 7.75 31.26 -4.40
CA GLY A 503 6.74 31.87 -3.52
C GLY A 503 5.34 31.25 -3.56
N LYS A 504 5.08 30.27 -4.44
CA LYS A 504 3.84 29.49 -4.48
C LYS A 504 3.94 28.18 -3.70
N LEU A 505 2.78 27.57 -3.44
CA LEU A 505 2.61 26.26 -2.82
C LEU A 505 1.81 25.34 -3.76
N ARG A 506 2.18 24.06 -3.84
CA ARG A 506 1.51 23.06 -4.69
C ARG A 506 0.45 22.30 -3.90
N MET A 507 -0.81 22.54 -4.23
CA MET A 507 -1.93 21.67 -3.88
C MET A 507 -1.98 20.52 -4.90
N THR A 508 -1.88 19.26 -4.48
CA THR A 508 -2.10 18.12 -5.38
C THR A 508 -3.58 17.84 -5.60
N PHE A 509 -3.94 16.96 -6.54
CA PHE A 509 -5.32 16.49 -6.70
C PHE A 509 -5.66 15.28 -5.82
N LYS A 510 -4.80 14.93 -4.85
CA LYS A 510 -5.11 13.92 -3.82
C LYS A 510 -6.04 14.53 -2.76
N TYR A 511 -6.91 13.70 -2.17
CA TYR A 511 -7.98 14.16 -1.28
C TYR A 511 -7.54 15.01 -0.08
N PRO A 512 -6.40 14.75 0.61
CA PRO A 512 -5.91 15.59 1.70
C PRO A 512 -5.63 17.05 1.32
N ASP A 513 -5.39 17.35 0.05
CA ASP A 513 -5.08 18.70 -0.42
C ASP A 513 -6.32 19.38 -1.04
N VAL A 514 -6.97 18.69 -1.99
CA VAL A 514 -8.04 19.28 -2.81
C VAL A 514 -9.38 19.37 -2.06
N ILE A 515 -9.67 18.46 -1.12
CA ILE A 515 -10.92 18.53 -0.34
C ILE A 515 -10.85 19.71 0.66
N PRO A 516 -9.81 19.88 1.49
CA PRO A 516 -9.69 21.07 2.33
C PRO A 516 -9.61 22.37 1.51
N THR A 517 -8.90 22.39 0.39
CA THR A 517 -8.84 23.61 -0.45
C THR A 517 -10.23 23.98 -0.99
N THR A 518 -11.01 23.03 -1.52
CA THR A 518 -12.39 23.31 -1.98
C THR A 518 -13.39 23.55 -0.85
N LYS A 519 -13.13 23.07 0.38
CA LYS A 519 -14.01 23.25 1.55
C LYS A 519 -13.72 24.52 2.36
N TYR A 520 -12.49 25.04 2.35
CA TYR A 520 -12.06 26.16 3.22
C TYR A 520 -11.53 27.40 2.49
N ALA A 521 -11.07 27.32 1.23
CA ALA A 521 -10.52 28.50 0.55
C ALA A 521 -11.58 29.60 0.38
N LYS A 522 -11.29 30.78 0.94
CA LYS A 522 -12.18 31.95 0.89
C LYS A 522 -12.31 32.52 -0.52
N ASN A 523 -11.29 32.38 -1.35
CA ASN A 523 -11.29 32.89 -2.72
C ASN A 523 -12.06 31.92 -3.65
N ILE A 524 -13.14 32.41 -4.26
CA ILE A 524 -13.97 31.64 -5.20
C ILE A 524 -13.20 31.21 -6.46
N ALA A 525 -12.21 31.99 -6.91
CA ALA A 525 -11.36 31.61 -8.04
C ALA A 525 -10.47 30.40 -7.71
N THR A 526 -9.92 30.34 -6.49
CA THR A 526 -9.17 29.18 -5.97
C THR A 526 -10.06 27.94 -5.93
N ARG A 527 -11.27 28.03 -5.35
CA ARG A 527 -12.22 26.90 -5.31
C ARG A 527 -12.61 26.42 -6.72
N LYS A 528 -12.94 27.36 -7.61
CA LYS A 528 -13.28 27.06 -9.02
C LYS A 528 -12.14 26.34 -9.72
N LYS A 529 -10.91 26.86 -9.64
CA LYS A 529 -9.74 26.26 -10.29
C LYS A 529 -9.43 24.87 -9.69
N ALA A 530 -9.39 24.75 -8.36
CA ALA A 530 -9.18 23.46 -7.67
C ALA A 530 -10.23 22.40 -8.04
N TYR A 531 -11.49 22.80 -8.26
CA TYR A 531 -12.55 21.91 -8.70
C TYR A 531 -12.41 21.52 -10.19
N ILE A 532 -12.34 22.50 -11.09
CA ILE A 532 -12.31 22.26 -12.56
C ILE A 532 -11.08 21.45 -12.97
N GLU A 533 -9.90 21.76 -12.44
CA GLU A 533 -8.68 21.01 -12.78
C GLU A 533 -8.71 19.58 -12.20
N ASN A 534 -9.35 19.36 -11.03
CA ASN A 534 -9.55 18.01 -10.48
C ASN A 534 -10.46 17.14 -11.35
N GLU A 535 -11.54 17.70 -11.90
CA GLU A 535 -12.40 16.97 -12.86
C GLU A 535 -11.68 16.71 -14.20
N ASN A 536 -10.58 17.40 -14.50
CA ASN A 536 -9.81 17.29 -15.75
C ASN A 536 -8.44 16.60 -15.59
N LYS A 537 -8.12 16.03 -14.42
CA LYS A 537 -6.78 15.50 -14.12
C LYS A 537 -6.38 14.22 -14.86
N LEU A 538 -7.31 13.56 -15.57
CA LEU A 538 -7.08 12.32 -16.33
C LEU A 538 -7.65 12.38 -17.76
N PRO A 539 -7.13 13.25 -18.65
CA PRO A 539 -7.58 13.30 -20.04
C PRO A 539 -7.25 12.03 -20.82
N GLN A 540 -6.18 11.30 -20.45
CA GLN A 540 -5.82 10.02 -21.08
C GLN A 540 -6.85 8.90 -20.83
N ASN A 541 -7.68 9.03 -19.79
CA ASN A 541 -8.76 8.09 -19.51
C ASN A 541 -10.02 8.34 -20.36
N ILE A 542 -10.13 9.45 -21.11
CA ILE A 542 -11.27 9.74 -21.99
C ILE A 542 -11.48 8.66 -23.07
N PRO A 543 -10.49 8.32 -23.92
CA PRO A 543 -10.65 7.28 -24.94
C PRO A 543 -10.84 5.88 -24.31
N ILE A 544 -10.14 5.59 -23.21
CA ILE A 544 -10.24 4.31 -22.47
C ILE A 544 -11.66 4.09 -21.98
N PHE A 545 -12.26 5.11 -21.35
CA PHE A 545 -13.64 5.06 -20.88
C PHE A 545 -14.61 4.76 -22.02
N ARG A 546 -14.50 5.48 -23.15
CA ARG A 546 -15.33 5.25 -24.34
C ARG A 546 -15.19 3.82 -24.88
N GLU A 547 -13.96 3.31 -24.98
CA GLU A 547 -13.72 1.95 -25.48
C GLU A 547 -14.35 0.89 -24.56
N VAL A 548 -14.21 1.03 -23.24
CA VAL A 548 -14.78 0.08 -22.26
C VAL A 548 -16.31 0.04 -22.30
N ILE A 549 -17.00 1.18 -22.35
CA ILE A 549 -18.47 1.18 -22.37
C ILE A 549 -19.02 0.56 -23.67
N LEU A 550 -18.37 0.80 -24.82
CA LEU A 550 -18.73 0.16 -26.09
C LEU A 550 -18.52 -1.36 -26.03
N LEU A 551 -17.34 -1.79 -25.59
CA LEU A 551 -16.99 -3.21 -25.48
C LEU A 551 -17.91 -3.98 -24.51
N ARG A 552 -18.34 -3.35 -23.40
CA ARG A 552 -19.34 -3.92 -22.47
C ARG A 552 -20.69 -4.19 -23.15
N ASP A 553 -21.19 -3.23 -23.92
CA ASP A 553 -22.44 -3.39 -24.64
C ASP A 553 -22.34 -4.47 -25.74
N GLU A 554 -21.23 -4.51 -26.49
CA GLU A 554 -20.98 -5.57 -27.48
C GLU A 554 -20.94 -6.96 -26.81
N ALA A 555 -20.21 -7.09 -25.70
CA ALA A 555 -20.11 -8.32 -24.92
C ALA A 555 -21.48 -8.83 -24.43
N ALA A 556 -22.29 -7.95 -23.83
CA ALA A 556 -23.61 -8.31 -23.32
C ALA A 556 -24.55 -8.76 -24.46
N ARG A 557 -24.54 -8.07 -25.61
CA ARG A 557 -25.33 -8.44 -26.79
C ARG A 557 -24.87 -9.75 -27.45
N LEU A 558 -23.58 -10.06 -27.43
CA LEU A 558 -23.05 -11.35 -27.90
C LEU A 558 -23.58 -12.51 -27.05
N LEU A 559 -23.70 -12.33 -25.73
CA LEU A 559 -24.35 -13.26 -24.80
C LEU A 559 -25.89 -13.27 -24.89
N GLY A 560 -26.50 -12.42 -25.71
CA GLY A 560 -27.96 -12.35 -25.88
C GLY A 560 -28.71 -11.41 -24.93
N TYR A 561 -28.02 -10.64 -24.10
CA TYR A 561 -28.64 -9.66 -23.21
C TYR A 561 -28.98 -8.35 -23.96
N PRO A 562 -30.03 -7.60 -23.57
CA PRO A 562 -30.40 -6.35 -24.21
C PRO A 562 -29.36 -5.22 -24.11
N ASN A 563 -28.57 -5.21 -23.04
CA ASN A 563 -27.55 -4.21 -22.69
C ASN A 563 -26.67 -4.75 -21.54
N HIS A 564 -25.62 -4.01 -21.15
CA HIS A 564 -24.70 -4.42 -20.07
C HIS A 564 -25.37 -4.46 -18.69
N ALA A 565 -26.25 -3.51 -18.36
CA ALA A 565 -26.88 -3.49 -17.06
C ALA A 565 -27.78 -4.71 -16.81
N THR A 566 -28.51 -5.18 -17.84
CA THR A 566 -29.31 -6.41 -17.74
C THR A 566 -28.41 -7.61 -17.44
N PHE A 567 -27.23 -7.68 -18.06
CA PHE A 567 -26.24 -8.73 -17.80
C PHE A 567 -25.67 -8.67 -16.37
N ILE A 568 -25.40 -7.50 -15.80
CA ILE A 568 -24.85 -7.40 -14.43
C ILE A 568 -25.91 -7.63 -13.34
N ILE A 569 -27.11 -7.06 -13.51
CA ILE A 569 -28.12 -6.92 -12.45
C ILE A 569 -28.95 -8.20 -12.23
N GLU A 570 -29.01 -9.09 -13.21
CA GLU A 570 -29.57 -10.46 -13.07
C GLU A 570 -28.98 -11.22 -11.85
N ASP A 571 -27.71 -10.95 -11.54
CA ASP A 571 -26.93 -11.59 -10.47
C ASP A 571 -26.85 -10.76 -9.18
N LYS A 572 -27.83 -9.89 -8.93
CA LYS A 572 -27.89 -8.94 -7.81
C LYS A 572 -29.15 -9.15 -6.96
N MET A 573 -29.37 -8.40 -5.88
CA MET A 573 -30.66 -8.42 -5.17
C MET A 573 -31.78 -7.77 -6.01
N ALA A 574 -31.46 -6.73 -6.78
CA ALA A 574 -32.43 -6.01 -7.61
C ALA A 574 -32.99 -6.84 -8.79
N LYS A 575 -32.28 -7.89 -9.25
CA LYS A 575 -32.59 -8.83 -10.36
C LYS A 575 -32.86 -8.22 -11.76
N THR A 576 -33.34 -6.99 -11.87
CA THR A 576 -33.64 -6.32 -13.16
C THR A 576 -33.26 -4.84 -13.12
N PRO A 577 -32.81 -4.24 -14.25
CA PRO A 577 -32.52 -2.80 -14.29
C PRO A 577 -33.73 -1.94 -13.95
N LYS A 578 -34.95 -2.35 -14.35
CA LYS A 578 -36.20 -1.63 -14.04
C LYS A 578 -36.41 -1.41 -12.53
N ILE A 579 -36.05 -2.36 -11.68
CA ILE A 579 -36.19 -2.20 -10.21
C ILE A 579 -35.23 -1.12 -9.70
N VAL A 580 -34.05 -1.00 -10.32
CA VAL A 580 -33.08 0.07 -10.04
C VAL A 580 -33.59 1.43 -10.56
N ASP A 581 -34.09 1.49 -11.79
CA ASP A 581 -34.66 2.71 -12.36
C ASP A 581 -35.85 3.26 -11.56
N ASP A 582 -36.79 2.39 -11.18
CA ASP A 582 -37.96 2.77 -10.37
C ASP A 582 -37.51 3.30 -8.99
N PHE A 583 -36.48 2.70 -8.39
CA PHE A 583 -35.88 3.16 -7.14
C PHE A 583 -35.17 4.52 -7.28
N LEU A 584 -34.25 4.66 -8.23
CA LEU A 584 -33.46 5.88 -8.43
C LEU A 584 -34.35 7.06 -8.85
N SER A 585 -35.32 6.83 -9.75
CA SER A 585 -36.26 7.86 -10.19
C SER A 585 -37.30 8.22 -9.12
N GLY A 586 -37.78 7.24 -8.34
CA GLY A 586 -38.65 7.45 -7.19
C GLY A 586 -37.98 8.26 -6.08
N LEU A 587 -36.72 7.93 -5.75
CA LEU A 587 -35.92 8.67 -4.76
C LEU A 587 -35.59 10.08 -5.26
N ARG A 588 -35.19 10.26 -6.53
CA ARG A 588 -35.00 11.59 -7.15
C ARG A 588 -36.25 12.46 -6.98
N THR A 589 -37.41 11.91 -7.33
CA THR A 589 -38.70 12.62 -7.28
C THR A 589 -39.06 13.09 -5.87
N ARG A 590 -38.72 12.32 -4.83
CA ARG A 590 -38.89 12.71 -3.43
C ARG A 590 -37.91 13.80 -3.01
N LEU A 591 -36.64 13.68 -3.43
CA LEU A 591 -35.55 14.56 -3.02
C LEU A 591 -35.52 15.93 -3.69
N THR A 592 -36.01 16.08 -4.94
CA THR A 592 -35.88 17.33 -5.72
C THR A 592 -36.30 18.58 -4.93
N LYS A 593 -37.46 18.56 -4.26
CA LYS A 593 -37.96 19.70 -3.47
C LYS A 593 -37.09 20.01 -2.24
N GLY A 594 -36.49 18.99 -1.64
CA GLY A 594 -35.51 19.16 -0.56
C GLY A 594 -34.26 19.86 -1.09
N GLY A 595 -33.67 19.33 -2.17
CA GLY A 595 -32.48 19.90 -2.79
C GLY A 595 -32.68 21.33 -3.31
N GLU A 596 -33.86 21.64 -3.88
CA GLU A 596 -34.24 23.02 -4.25
C GLU A 596 -34.24 23.96 -3.03
N SER A 597 -34.77 23.51 -1.89
CA SER A 597 -34.85 24.29 -0.64
C SER A 597 -33.48 24.47 0.01
N GLU A 598 -32.68 23.40 0.13
CA GLU A 598 -31.31 23.44 0.63
C GLU A 598 -30.43 24.36 -0.22
N ARG A 599 -30.47 24.17 -1.55
CA ARG A 599 -29.75 25.03 -2.50
C ARG A 599 -30.15 26.49 -2.35
N LYS A 600 -31.44 26.79 -2.13
CA LYS A 600 -31.92 28.16 -1.90
C LYS A 600 -31.33 28.75 -0.62
N SER A 601 -31.34 28.02 0.50
CA SER A 601 -30.72 28.46 1.76
C SER A 601 -29.21 28.70 1.60
N LEU A 602 -28.50 27.78 0.95
CA LEU A 602 -27.07 27.91 0.67
C LEU A 602 -26.76 29.08 -0.30
N THR A 603 -27.64 29.35 -1.26
CA THR A 603 -27.55 30.50 -2.18
C THR A 603 -27.73 31.82 -1.42
N GLN A 604 -28.67 31.89 -0.49
CA GLN A 604 -28.86 33.05 0.40
C GLN A 604 -27.65 33.25 1.33
N MET A 605 -27.03 32.16 1.81
CA MET A 605 -25.79 32.24 2.57
C MET A 605 -24.63 32.77 1.72
N LYS A 606 -24.48 32.32 0.47
CA LYS A 606 -23.51 32.88 -0.49
C LYS A 606 -23.75 34.37 -0.72
N GLU A 607 -25.01 34.78 -0.96
CA GLU A 607 -25.37 36.19 -1.16
C GLU A 607 -24.93 37.08 0.02
N GLN A 608 -25.27 36.69 1.25
CA GLN A 608 -24.90 37.42 2.47
C GLN A 608 -23.38 37.47 2.65
N GLU A 609 -22.71 36.35 2.41
CA GLU A 609 -21.27 36.20 2.63
C GLU A 609 -20.45 37.02 1.62
N VAL A 610 -20.80 36.96 0.34
CA VAL A 610 -20.20 37.78 -0.75
C VAL A 610 -20.45 39.28 -0.49
N LYS A 611 -21.68 39.68 -0.15
CA LYS A 611 -22.01 41.07 0.19
C LYS A 611 -21.25 41.56 1.43
N SER A 612 -20.99 40.72 2.43
CA SER A 612 -20.23 41.13 3.62
C SER A 612 -18.75 41.45 3.33
N ARG A 613 -18.23 41.02 2.17
CA ARG A 613 -16.90 41.39 1.65
C ARG A 613 -16.90 42.62 0.73
N GLY A 614 -18.04 43.29 0.55
CA GLY A 614 -18.19 44.40 -0.39
C GLY A 614 -18.13 43.98 -1.87
N GLN A 615 -18.52 42.74 -2.18
CA GLN A 615 -18.57 42.20 -3.54
C GLN A 615 -20.02 42.06 -4.00
N ASP A 616 -20.25 42.23 -5.31
CA ASP A 616 -21.56 41.97 -5.92
C ASP A 616 -21.84 40.47 -6.02
N PHE A 617 -23.07 40.08 -5.73
CA PHE A 617 -23.50 38.68 -5.82
C PHE A 617 -23.96 38.35 -7.25
N ASP A 618 -23.41 37.28 -7.82
CA ASP A 618 -23.64 36.79 -9.19
C ASP A 618 -25.05 36.19 -9.43
N GLY A 619 -25.87 36.06 -8.39
CA GLY A 619 -27.21 35.45 -8.46
C GLY A 619 -27.20 33.93 -8.57
N ARG A 620 -26.03 33.27 -8.44
CA ARG A 620 -25.81 31.87 -8.81
C ARG A 620 -25.14 31.07 -7.70
N TYR A 621 -25.21 29.74 -7.81
CA TYR A 621 -24.62 28.83 -6.85
C TYR A 621 -24.01 27.62 -7.58
N PHE A 622 -22.67 27.55 -7.59
CA PHE A 622 -21.94 26.62 -8.44
C PHE A 622 -21.48 25.35 -7.70
N LEU A 623 -21.09 24.32 -8.45
CA LEU A 623 -20.49 23.09 -7.92
C LEU A 623 -19.32 23.34 -6.95
N TRP A 624 -18.44 24.31 -7.26
CA TRP A 624 -17.30 24.71 -6.41
C TRP A 624 -17.67 25.63 -5.23
N ASP A 625 -18.92 26.04 -5.10
CA ASP A 625 -19.42 26.75 -3.92
C ASP A 625 -19.93 25.76 -2.85
N HIS A 626 -20.35 24.55 -3.26
CA HIS A 626 -21.10 23.64 -2.39
C HIS A 626 -20.40 23.26 -1.08
N ARG A 627 -19.20 22.69 -1.13
CA ARG A 627 -18.43 22.28 0.07
C ARG A 627 -18.11 23.45 1.01
N TYR A 628 -18.04 24.66 0.49
CA TYR A 628 -17.68 25.84 1.26
C TYR A 628 -18.87 26.40 2.05
N TYR A 629 -20.05 26.51 1.43
CA TYR A 629 -21.26 26.99 2.12
C TYR A 629 -21.94 25.89 2.96
N ASP A 630 -21.80 24.62 2.59
CA ASP A 630 -22.13 23.48 3.47
C ASP A 630 -21.39 23.58 4.82
N ARG A 631 -20.05 23.72 4.77
CA ARG A 631 -19.25 23.96 5.97
C ARG A 631 -19.71 25.18 6.76
N LEU A 632 -19.92 26.32 6.09
CA LEU A 632 -20.34 27.55 6.77
C LEU A 632 -21.73 27.44 7.42
N MET A 633 -22.62 26.62 6.86
CA MET A 633 -23.94 26.32 7.46
C MET A 633 -23.79 25.52 8.75
N LEU A 634 -22.99 24.46 8.74
CA LEU A 634 -22.69 23.66 9.94
C LEU A 634 -22.00 24.51 11.04
N GLU A 635 -21.06 25.38 10.65
CA GLU A 635 -20.36 26.28 11.58
C GLU A 635 -21.27 27.37 12.17
N LYS A 636 -22.11 28.03 11.35
CA LYS A 636 -22.91 29.19 11.78
C LYS A 636 -24.26 28.81 12.36
N ASP A 637 -25.02 28.00 11.63
CA ASP A 637 -26.45 27.77 11.91
C ASP A 637 -26.64 26.64 12.92
N TYR A 638 -25.67 25.71 12.98
CA TYR A 638 -25.66 24.57 13.91
C TYR A 638 -24.58 24.68 15.00
N SER A 639 -23.73 25.71 14.96
CA SER A 639 -22.63 25.94 15.92
C SER A 639 -21.64 24.76 16.06
N LEU A 640 -21.48 23.96 15.01
CA LEU A 640 -20.74 22.70 15.05
C LEU A 640 -19.32 22.83 14.47
N ASP A 641 -18.36 23.17 15.33
CA ASP A 641 -16.95 23.07 15.01
C ASP A 641 -16.50 21.59 15.06
N GLN A 642 -16.17 21.04 13.88
CA GLN A 642 -15.71 19.66 13.71
C GLN A 642 -14.28 19.42 14.23
N GLU A 643 -13.41 20.44 14.27
CA GLU A 643 -12.08 20.32 14.89
C GLU A 643 -12.22 20.29 16.41
N LYS A 644 -13.15 21.07 16.97
CA LYS A 644 -13.47 21.06 18.40
C LYS A 644 -14.15 19.75 18.83
N LEU A 645 -15.06 19.24 18.01
CA LEU A 645 -15.71 17.94 18.23
C LEU A 645 -14.68 16.80 18.26
N ALA A 646 -13.67 16.84 17.38
CA ALA A 646 -12.62 15.83 17.31
C ALA A 646 -11.77 15.73 18.60
N GLU A 647 -11.74 16.76 19.47
CA GLU A 647 -11.08 16.69 20.79
C GLU A 647 -11.63 15.56 21.69
N TRP A 648 -12.86 15.08 21.42
CA TRP A 648 -13.49 13.94 22.09
C TRP A 648 -13.37 12.59 21.37
N PHE A 649 -12.76 12.53 20.18
CA PHE A 649 -12.57 11.28 19.43
C PHE A 649 -11.09 10.97 19.11
N PRO A 650 -10.21 10.79 20.11
CA PRO A 650 -8.93 10.14 19.89
C PRO A 650 -9.12 8.75 19.28
N LEU A 651 -8.26 8.41 18.30
CA LEU A 651 -8.34 7.16 17.54
C LEU A 651 -8.35 5.92 18.45
N GLU A 652 -7.42 5.84 19.41
CA GLU A 652 -7.27 4.70 20.33
C GLU A 652 -8.54 4.44 21.18
N THR A 653 -9.11 5.49 21.76
CA THR A 653 -10.35 5.37 22.57
C THR A 653 -11.57 5.09 21.71
N SER A 654 -11.61 5.63 20.48
CA SER A 654 -12.67 5.35 19.51
C SER A 654 -12.68 3.86 19.14
N ILE A 655 -11.52 3.29 18.78
CA ILE A 655 -11.36 1.85 18.51
C ILE A 655 -11.80 1.04 19.74
N ARG A 656 -11.30 1.35 20.93
CA ARG A 656 -11.66 0.64 22.18
C ARG A 656 -13.17 0.63 22.43
N GLY A 657 -13.85 1.75 22.22
CA GLY A 657 -15.31 1.85 22.34
C GLY A 657 -16.04 1.02 21.29
N MET A 658 -15.60 1.08 20.03
CA MET A 658 -16.17 0.30 18.92
C MET A 658 -16.00 -1.22 19.12
N LEU A 659 -14.82 -1.68 19.56
CA LEU A 659 -14.60 -3.08 19.90
C LEU A 659 -15.53 -3.52 21.05
N THR A 660 -15.71 -2.68 22.08
CA THR A 660 -16.64 -2.97 23.20
C THR A 660 -18.10 -3.14 22.73
N ILE A 661 -18.52 -2.43 21.66
CA ILE A 661 -19.84 -2.63 21.04
C ILE A 661 -19.94 -4.04 20.44
N PHE A 662 -18.92 -4.50 19.72
CA PHE A 662 -18.89 -5.86 19.15
C PHE A 662 -18.75 -6.96 20.22
N GLU A 663 -17.95 -6.75 21.27
CA GLU A 663 -17.89 -7.66 22.43
C GLU A 663 -19.29 -7.88 23.03
N THR A 664 -20.04 -6.79 23.22
CA THR A 664 -21.40 -6.82 23.78
C THR A 664 -22.42 -7.44 22.83
N LEU A 665 -22.53 -6.93 21.61
CA LEU A 665 -23.56 -7.34 20.64
C LEU A 665 -23.30 -8.74 20.08
N PHE A 666 -22.07 -9.05 19.69
CA PHE A 666 -21.75 -10.24 18.91
C PHE A 666 -21.12 -11.37 19.73
N GLY A 667 -20.74 -11.11 21.00
CA GLY A 667 -20.21 -12.14 21.90
C GLY A 667 -18.78 -12.48 21.53
N MET A 668 -17.95 -11.45 21.52
CA MET A 668 -16.57 -11.50 21.05
C MET A 668 -15.63 -11.03 22.18
N THR A 669 -14.34 -11.28 22.02
CA THR A 669 -13.28 -10.77 22.90
C THR A 669 -12.06 -10.48 22.04
N PHE A 670 -11.60 -9.23 22.06
CA PHE A 670 -10.46 -8.79 21.25
C PHE A 670 -9.20 -8.76 22.11
N VAL A 671 -8.22 -9.60 21.76
CA VAL A 671 -6.97 -9.74 22.49
C VAL A 671 -5.82 -9.17 21.68
N GLU A 672 -5.30 -8.02 22.11
CA GLU A 672 -4.23 -7.28 21.41
C GLU A 672 -2.87 -8.00 21.53
N VAL A 673 -2.15 -8.08 20.40
CA VAL A 673 -0.90 -8.82 20.23
C VAL A 673 0.27 -7.87 20.03
N VAL A 674 1.02 -7.65 21.11
CA VAL A 674 2.10 -6.65 21.23
C VAL A 674 3.36 -7.24 21.85
N GLY A 675 4.52 -6.68 21.55
CA GLY A 675 5.80 -7.07 22.16
C GLY A 675 6.11 -8.56 22.01
N ASP A 676 6.56 -9.19 23.10
CA ASP A 676 6.97 -10.61 23.12
C ASP A 676 5.83 -11.58 22.74
N ASP A 677 4.56 -11.24 23.03
CA ASP A 677 3.40 -12.04 22.61
C ASP A 677 3.31 -12.14 21.07
N ARG A 678 3.74 -11.07 20.35
CA ARG A 678 3.78 -11.05 18.88
C ARG A 678 4.82 -12.00 18.31
N SER A 679 6.00 -12.06 18.94
CA SER A 679 7.04 -13.05 18.60
C SER A 679 6.64 -14.47 19.00
N ALA A 680 5.91 -14.64 20.11
CA ALA A 680 5.50 -15.96 20.62
C ALA A 680 4.45 -16.68 19.77
N ILE A 681 3.65 -15.95 18.97
CA ILE A 681 2.71 -16.54 18.00
C ILE A 681 3.24 -16.58 16.56
N SER A 682 4.36 -15.92 16.27
CA SER A 682 4.92 -15.84 14.92
C SER A 682 5.52 -17.16 14.45
N PRO A 683 5.18 -17.67 13.24
CA PRO A 683 5.80 -18.86 12.67
C PRO A 683 7.33 -18.79 12.54
N SER A 684 7.91 -17.59 12.43
CA SER A 684 9.36 -17.39 12.34
C SER A 684 10.04 -17.11 13.68
N GLY A 685 9.26 -16.99 14.77
CA GLY A 685 9.73 -16.53 16.08
C GLY A 685 10.03 -15.03 16.16
N LYS A 686 9.76 -14.24 15.11
CA LYS A 686 9.90 -12.78 15.12
C LYS A 686 8.54 -12.09 14.98
N GLY A 687 8.20 -11.20 15.91
CA GLY A 687 6.93 -10.47 15.88
C GLY A 687 6.79 -9.50 14.71
N ASP A 688 7.90 -8.94 14.21
CA ASP A 688 7.87 -8.02 13.07
C ASP A 688 7.56 -8.73 11.75
N ASP A 689 7.92 -10.02 11.62
CA ASP A 689 7.67 -10.81 10.40
C ASP A 689 6.16 -11.08 10.17
N ILE A 690 5.27 -10.82 11.15
CA ILE A 690 3.80 -11.00 11.02
C ILE A 690 3.04 -9.68 10.80
N VAL A 691 3.73 -8.58 10.47
CA VAL A 691 3.15 -7.30 10.04
C VAL A 691 3.93 -6.72 8.85
N TRP A 692 3.27 -5.96 7.99
CA TRP A 692 3.91 -5.29 6.84
C TRP A 692 4.47 -3.88 7.17
N HIS A 693 4.15 -3.33 8.34
CA HIS A 693 4.59 -2.00 8.78
C HIS A 693 4.50 -1.88 10.32
N PRO A 694 5.42 -1.18 11.01
CA PRO A 694 5.45 -1.12 12.48
C PRO A 694 4.19 -0.50 13.12
N ASP A 695 3.55 0.48 12.45
CA ASP A 695 2.30 1.11 12.95
C ASP A 695 1.08 0.15 12.98
N VAL A 696 1.21 -1.10 12.49
CA VAL A 696 0.08 -2.04 12.36
C VAL A 696 -0.23 -2.71 13.69
N GLN A 697 -1.47 -2.53 14.15
CA GLN A 697 -2.02 -3.20 15.31
C GLN A 697 -2.56 -4.58 14.91
N VAL A 698 -2.49 -5.55 15.80
CA VAL A 698 -2.91 -6.94 15.56
C VAL A 698 -3.71 -7.42 16.76
N PHE A 699 -4.90 -7.95 16.52
CA PHE A 699 -5.78 -8.53 17.52
C PHE A 699 -6.04 -9.99 17.16
N SER A 700 -5.85 -10.89 18.12
CA SER A 700 -6.45 -12.23 18.06
C SER A 700 -7.89 -12.12 18.56
N VAL A 701 -8.83 -12.64 17.78
CA VAL A 701 -10.27 -12.47 18.01
C VAL A 701 -10.88 -13.80 18.44
N TRP A 702 -11.67 -13.75 19.51
CA TRP A 702 -12.24 -14.92 20.17
C TRP A 702 -13.74 -14.73 20.38
N ASP A 703 -14.46 -15.83 20.49
CA ASP A 703 -15.82 -15.87 21.03
C ASP A 703 -15.76 -15.67 22.55
N SER A 704 -16.77 -15.03 23.14
CA SER A 704 -16.86 -14.86 24.59
C SER A 704 -17.21 -16.18 25.29
N GLU A 705 -17.10 -16.23 26.63
CA GLU A 705 -17.34 -17.45 27.41
C GLU A 705 -18.78 -18.00 27.24
N ASP A 706 -19.77 -17.11 27.08
CA ASP A 706 -21.16 -17.48 26.76
C ASP A 706 -21.36 -17.99 25.32
N GLN A 707 -20.40 -17.76 24.43
CA GLN A 707 -20.35 -18.27 23.06
C GLN A 707 -19.38 -19.47 22.93
N GLY A 708 -18.79 -19.95 24.03
CA GLY A 708 -17.96 -21.16 24.07
C GLY A 708 -16.44 -20.95 23.92
N SER A 709 -15.95 -19.71 23.99
CA SER A 709 -14.51 -19.37 23.97
C SER A 709 -13.72 -19.88 22.75
N GLY A 710 -14.38 -20.09 21.61
CA GLY A 710 -13.75 -20.47 20.35
C GLY A 710 -12.82 -19.38 19.80
N PHE A 711 -11.84 -19.76 19.00
CA PHE A 711 -11.10 -18.78 18.19
C PHE A 711 -11.97 -18.35 17.00
N VAL A 712 -11.91 -17.07 16.64
CA VAL A 712 -12.68 -16.50 15.52
C VAL A 712 -11.76 -16.19 14.34
N GLY A 713 -10.64 -15.50 14.57
CA GLY A 713 -9.69 -15.11 13.54
C GLY A 713 -8.74 -14.00 13.98
N TYR A 714 -8.12 -13.31 13.03
CA TYR A 714 -7.23 -12.17 13.28
C TYR A 714 -7.73 -10.89 12.65
N LEU A 715 -7.71 -9.79 13.41
CA LEU A 715 -7.99 -8.43 12.95
C LEU A 715 -6.71 -7.60 12.96
N TYR A 716 -6.35 -7.06 11.80
CA TYR A 716 -5.25 -6.13 11.62
C TYR A 716 -5.78 -4.71 11.41
N LEU A 717 -5.15 -3.70 12.03
CA LEU A 717 -5.50 -2.29 11.82
C LEU A 717 -4.27 -1.51 11.33
N ASP A 718 -4.33 -1.01 10.09
CA ASP A 718 -3.34 -0.12 9.47
C ASP A 718 -3.98 1.24 9.19
N LEU A 719 -3.88 2.16 10.14
CA LEU A 719 -4.80 3.30 10.26
C LEU A 719 -4.22 4.65 9.81
N HIS A 720 -2.96 4.69 9.40
CA HIS A 720 -2.23 5.93 9.12
C HIS A 720 -1.69 6.01 7.68
N PRO A 721 -1.64 7.22 7.07
CA PRO A 721 -1.11 7.40 5.73
C PRO A 721 0.42 7.31 5.69
N ARG A 722 0.92 6.80 4.55
CA ARG A 722 2.35 6.77 4.17
C ARG A 722 2.48 6.64 2.64
N PRO A 723 3.63 7.00 2.03
CA PRO A 723 3.87 6.78 0.60
C PRO A 723 3.69 5.31 0.21
N GLY A 724 3.10 5.06 -0.96
CA GLY A 724 2.84 3.71 -1.47
C GLY A 724 1.64 2.98 -0.87
N LYS A 725 0.96 3.54 0.13
CA LYS A 725 -0.26 2.95 0.72
C LYS A 725 -1.52 3.36 -0.07
N TYR A 726 -2.47 2.44 -0.15
CA TYR A 726 -3.84 2.68 -0.62
C TYR A 726 -4.49 3.89 0.08
N GLY A 727 -5.02 4.82 -0.71
CA GLY A 727 -5.38 6.17 -0.26
C GLY A 727 -6.80 6.37 0.27
N HIS A 728 -7.67 5.36 0.19
CA HIS A 728 -9.05 5.41 0.73
C HIS A 728 -9.13 4.66 2.07
N ALA A 729 -10.35 4.51 2.60
CA ALA A 729 -10.67 3.50 3.59
C ALA A 729 -11.10 2.20 2.87
N ALA A 730 -10.77 1.05 3.44
CA ALA A 730 -11.24 -0.28 3.00
C ALA A 730 -10.93 -1.37 4.04
N ASN A 731 -11.68 -2.46 4.04
CA ASN A 731 -11.31 -3.74 4.66
C ASN A 731 -10.89 -4.78 3.61
N PHE A 732 -9.78 -5.46 3.86
CA PHE A 732 -9.23 -6.52 2.99
C PHE A 732 -9.29 -7.88 3.71
N ASN A 733 -9.88 -8.89 3.08
CA ASN A 733 -9.64 -10.28 3.50
C ASN A 733 -8.21 -10.68 3.10
N LEU A 734 -7.39 -11.06 4.07
CA LEU A 734 -6.01 -11.51 3.87
C LEU A 734 -5.89 -13.03 3.79
N GLN A 735 -6.78 -13.75 4.47
CA GLN A 735 -6.96 -15.20 4.34
C GLN A 735 -8.44 -15.55 4.59
N PRO A 736 -9.10 -16.33 3.72
CA PRO A 736 -10.49 -16.72 3.91
C PRO A 736 -10.65 -17.82 4.97
N GLY A 737 -11.77 -17.80 5.70
CA GLY A 737 -12.20 -18.90 6.56
C GLY A 737 -13.03 -19.93 5.81
N PHE A 738 -12.76 -21.22 6.03
CA PHE A 738 -13.47 -22.32 5.37
C PHE A 738 -13.42 -23.61 6.20
N ILE A 739 -14.08 -24.67 5.75
CA ILE A 739 -13.98 -26.00 6.37
C ILE A 739 -12.97 -26.85 5.60
N GLN A 740 -11.92 -27.32 6.29
CA GLN A 740 -10.89 -28.17 5.70
C GLN A 740 -11.42 -29.60 5.49
N PRO A 741 -10.81 -30.42 4.61
CA PRO A 741 -11.23 -31.81 4.34
C PRO A 741 -11.27 -32.73 5.58
N ASN A 742 -10.58 -32.38 6.66
CA ASN A 742 -10.62 -33.09 7.94
C ASN A 742 -11.79 -32.66 8.87
N GLY A 743 -12.70 -31.81 8.39
CA GLY A 743 -13.83 -31.26 9.15
C GLY A 743 -13.48 -30.10 10.10
N THR A 744 -12.21 -29.67 10.18
CA THR A 744 -11.79 -28.56 11.07
C THR A 744 -11.82 -27.21 10.35
N ARG A 745 -12.18 -26.15 11.06
CA ARG A 745 -12.24 -24.79 10.51
C ARG A 745 -10.84 -24.21 10.30
N ARG A 746 -10.60 -23.65 9.10
CA ARG A 746 -9.57 -22.63 8.86
C ARG A 746 -10.15 -21.27 9.28
N TYR A 747 -9.40 -20.48 10.03
CA TYR A 747 -9.86 -19.20 10.56
C TYR A 747 -9.42 -18.03 9.68
N PRO A 748 -10.27 -17.02 9.46
CA PRO A 748 -9.94 -15.87 8.62
C PRO A 748 -8.91 -14.92 9.24
N VAL A 749 -8.34 -14.10 8.37
CA VAL A 749 -7.48 -12.97 8.69
C VAL A 749 -7.96 -11.77 7.88
N THR A 750 -8.23 -10.65 8.54
CA THR A 750 -8.80 -9.45 7.93
C THR A 750 -7.99 -8.20 8.29
N ALA A 751 -7.92 -7.22 7.39
CA ALA A 751 -7.15 -5.99 7.57
C ALA A 751 -7.93 -4.72 7.24
N LEU A 752 -8.06 -3.87 8.25
CA LEU A 752 -8.54 -2.50 8.10
C LEU A 752 -7.44 -1.60 7.58
N VAL A 753 -7.70 -0.89 6.49
CA VAL A 753 -6.76 0.05 5.87
C VAL A 753 -7.41 1.42 5.84
N CYS A 754 -6.95 2.33 6.69
CA CYS A 754 -7.45 3.70 6.83
C CYS A 754 -6.31 4.73 6.80
N ASN A 755 -6.63 6.01 6.66
CA ASN A 755 -5.65 7.08 6.40
C ASN A 755 -5.80 8.29 7.37
N PHE A 756 -6.09 8.02 8.64
CA PHE A 756 -6.25 9.05 9.68
C PHE A 756 -4.90 9.65 10.10
N SER A 757 -4.88 10.95 10.44
CA SER A 757 -3.66 11.68 10.79
C SER A 757 -2.86 11.00 11.91
N LYS A 758 -1.53 10.94 11.78
CA LYS A 758 -0.65 10.37 12.83
C LYS A 758 -0.67 11.23 14.11
N PRO A 759 -0.49 10.63 15.30
CA PRO A 759 -0.31 11.38 16.53
C PRO A 759 0.99 12.21 16.51
N THR A 760 1.01 13.27 17.32
CA THR A 760 2.15 14.16 17.54
C THR A 760 2.43 14.28 19.06
N PRO A 761 3.61 14.75 19.49
CA PRO A 761 3.92 14.91 20.93
C PRO A 761 3.01 15.88 21.71
N LYS A 762 2.11 16.63 21.06
CA LYS A 762 1.18 17.58 21.70
C LYS A 762 -0.30 17.34 21.37
N LYS A 763 -0.62 16.52 20.37
CA LYS A 763 -1.99 16.21 19.94
C LYS A 763 -2.01 14.77 19.40
N PRO A 764 -2.82 13.84 19.95
CA PRO A 764 -2.93 12.49 19.41
C PRO A 764 -3.66 12.50 18.05
N SER A 765 -3.78 11.33 17.42
CA SER A 765 -4.68 11.16 16.28
C SER A 765 -6.11 11.42 16.76
N LEU A 766 -6.74 12.48 16.25
CA LEU A 766 -8.13 12.86 16.54
C LEU A 766 -8.97 12.68 15.27
N LEU A 767 -10.16 12.09 15.41
CA LEU A 767 -11.09 11.82 14.33
C LEU A 767 -12.21 12.86 14.30
N LYS A 768 -12.52 13.37 13.11
CA LYS A 768 -13.76 14.10 12.86
C LYS A 768 -14.92 13.10 12.86
N HIS A 769 -16.15 13.56 13.10
CA HIS A 769 -17.28 12.63 13.25
C HIS A 769 -17.53 11.75 12.00
N THR A 770 -17.23 12.27 10.80
CA THR A 770 -17.24 11.49 9.56
C THR A 770 -16.17 10.39 9.52
N GLU A 771 -15.00 10.62 10.12
CA GLU A 771 -13.91 9.65 10.22
C GLU A 771 -14.20 8.58 11.28
N VAL A 772 -14.87 8.95 12.39
CA VAL A 772 -15.44 8.00 13.36
C VAL A 772 -16.47 7.08 12.69
N THR A 773 -17.34 7.65 11.85
CA THR A 773 -18.35 6.89 11.10
C THR A 773 -17.71 5.96 10.06
N THR A 774 -16.69 6.44 9.32
CA THR A 774 -15.91 5.62 8.38
C THR A 774 -15.18 4.47 9.08
N LEU A 775 -14.52 4.74 10.22
CA LEU A 775 -13.85 3.68 11.00
C LEU A 775 -14.82 2.58 11.42
N PHE A 776 -16.06 2.91 11.81
CA PHE A 776 -17.05 1.92 12.22
C PHE A 776 -17.73 1.20 11.04
N HIS A 777 -17.90 1.87 9.89
CA HIS A 777 -18.30 1.26 8.62
C HIS A 777 -17.32 0.14 8.22
N GLU A 778 -16.03 0.47 8.12
CA GLU A 778 -15.00 -0.51 7.72
C GLU A 778 -14.86 -1.65 8.73
N LEU A 779 -14.95 -1.35 10.03
CA LEU A 779 -14.97 -2.38 11.07
C LEU A 779 -16.19 -3.31 10.91
N GLY A 780 -17.30 -2.83 10.37
CA GLY A 780 -18.43 -3.66 9.97
C GLY A 780 -18.07 -4.72 8.92
N HIS A 781 -17.31 -4.35 7.88
CA HIS A 781 -16.78 -5.28 6.89
C HIS A 781 -15.79 -6.28 7.51
N GLY A 782 -14.85 -5.82 8.34
CA GLY A 782 -13.90 -6.69 9.03
C GLY A 782 -14.57 -7.68 9.98
N ILE A 783 -15.64 -7.28 10.67
CA ILE A 783 -16.43 -8.17 11.54
C ILE A 783 -17.26 -9.17 10.71
N HIS A 784 -17.83 -8.76 9.58
CA HIS A 784 -18.53 -9.66 8.65
C HIS A 784 -17.59 -10.78 8.15
N ASP A 785 -16.35 -10.41 7.79
CA ASP A 785 -15.29 -11.34 7.41
C ASP A 785 -14.96 -12.33 8.55
N LEU A 786 -14.58 -11.81 9.72
CA LEU A 786 -14.21 -12.61 10.89
C LEU A 786 -15.25 -13.68 11.29
N VAL A 787 -16.54 -13.33 11.30
CA VAL A 787 -17.58 -14.26 11.79
C VAL A 787 -18.14 -15.19 10.70
N SER A 788 -17.89 -14.96 9.42
CA SER A 788 -18.45 -15.75 8.31
C SER A 788 -18.11 -17.25 8.39
N LYS A 789 -19.12 -18.12 8.44
CA LYS A 789 -19.00 -19.58 8.65
C LYS A 789 -19.42 -20.39 7.42
N THR A 790 -18.65 -20.26 6.35
CA THR A 790 -18.82 -21.00 5.09
C THR A 790 -17.98 -22.28 5.05
N HIS A 791 -18.39 -23.23 4.20
CA HIS A 791 -17.61 -24.41 3.82
C HIS A 791 -16.54 -24.07 2.79
N TYR A 792 -16.82 -23.13 1.87
CA TYR A 792 -15.91 -22.71 0.80
C TYR A 792 -15.49 -21.24 0.95
N SER A 793 -14.25 -20.97 0.55
CA SER A 793 -13.62 -19.64 0.50
C SER A 793 -14.34 -18.68 -0.45
N ARG A 794 -14.84 -19.18 -1.59
CA ARG A 794 -15.62 -18.40 -2.58
C ARG A 794 -16.77 -17.60 -1.96
N PHE A 795 -17.39 -18.13 -0.91
CA PHE A 795 -18.51 -17.50 -0.22
C PHE A 795 -18.13 -16.82 1.10
N HIS A 796 -16.85 -16.85 1.47
CA HIS A 796 -16.39 -16.33 2.75
C HIS A 796 -16.50 -14.79 2.84
N GLY A 797 -16.81 -14.30 4.04
CA GLY A 797 -16.76 -12.88 4.37
C GLY A 797 -17.67 -12.04 3.50
N THR A 798 -17.13 -10.93 3.00
CA THR A 798 -17.85 -9.94 2.17
C THR A 798 -18.08 -10.39 0.72
N ASN A 799 -17.87 -11.67 0.37
CA ASN A 799 -18.18 -12.27 -0.94
C ASN A 799 -19.71 -12.50 -1.15
N VAL A 800 -20.51 -11.47 -0.89
CA VAL A 800 -21.96 -11.36 -1.13
C VAL A 800 -22.23 -10.54 -2.40
N VAL A 801 -23.48 -10.50 -2.85
CA VAL A 801 -23.88 -9.64 -3.99
C VAL A 801 -23.62 -8.15 -3.71
N ARG A 802 -23.19 -7.40 -4.74
CA ARG A 802 -22.67 -6.03 -4.61
C ARG A 802 -23.71 -4.99 -4.13
N ASP A 803 -25.00 -5.25 -4.32
CA ASP A 803 -26.10 -4.43 -3.81
C ASP A 803 -26.65 -4.91 -2.45
N PHE A 804 -25.91 -5.81 -1.78
CA PHE A 804 -26.06 -6.15 -0.35
C PHE A 804 -24.82 -5.83 0.48
N VAL A 805 -23.61 -5.83 -0.11
CA VAL A 805 -22.33 -5.81 0.65
C VAL A 805 -22.19 -4.65 1.63
N GLU A 806 -22.76 -3.48 1.34
CA GLU A 806 -22.71 -2.31 2.21
C GLU A 806 -23.83 -2.28 3.27
N ALA A 807 -24.81 -3.17 3.20
CA ALA A 807 -25.92 -3.16 4.14
C ALA A 807 -25.46 -3.50 5.59
N PRO A 808 -24.52 -4.44 5.80
CA PRO A 808 -23.92 -4.68 7.11
C PRO A 808 -23.12 -3.50 7.70
N SER A 809 -22.31 -2.83 6.88
CA SER A 809 -21.45 -1.71 7.30
C SER A 809 -22.26 -0.45 7.59
N GLN A 810 -23.15 -0.06 6.66
CA GLN A 810 -24.07 1.07 6.83
C GLN A 810 -25.05 0.90 8.00
N MET A 811 -25.40 -0.34 8.38
CA MET A 811 -26.26 -0.55 9.55
C MET A 811 -25.54 -0.05 10.81
N LEU A 812 -24.26 -0.37 10.94
CA LEU A 812 -23.43 -0.03 12.10
C LEU A 812 -23.15 1.47 12.21
N GLU A 813 -23.06 2.22 11.11
CA GLU A 813 -22.95 3.69 11.11
C GLU A 813 -24.01 4.38 11.97
N ASN A 814 -25.19 3.78 12.15
CA ASN A 814 -26.25 4.33 12.99
C ASN A 814 -25.87 4.43 14.49
N TRP A 815 -24.89 3.67 14.99
CA TRP A 815 -24.36 3.84 16.34
C TRP A 815 -23.61 5.18 16.45
N CYS A 816 -22.87 5.58 15.41
CA CYS A 816 -22.21 6.90 15.33
C CYS A 816 -23.21 8.06 15.30
N TRP A 817 -24.50 7.81 15.08
CA TRP A 817 -25.59 8.79 15.15
C TRP A 817 -26.52 8.63 16.37
N THR A 818 -26.26 7.66 17.25
CA THR A 818 -27.13 7.35 18.39
C THR A 818 -26.60 8.01 19.67
N PRO A 819 -27.38 8.86 20.38
CA PRO A 819 -26.86 9.75 21.42
C PRO A 819 -26.16 9.05 22.58
N SER A 820 -26.67 7.91 23.05
CA SER A 820 -26.01 7.13 24.12
C SER A 820 -24.69 6.51 23.67
N GLN A 821 -24.57 6.17 22.38
CA GLN A 821 -23.39 5.54 21.79
C GLN A 821 -22.32 6.58 21.46
N LEU A 822 -22.70 7.74 20.92
CA LEU A 822 -21.84 8.92 20.81
C LEU A 822 -21.19 9.28 22.14
N LYS A 823 -21.96 9.29 23.24
CA LYS A 823 -21.43 9.54 24.59
C LYS A 823 -20.47 8.43 25.06
N ALA A 824 -20.80 7.17 24.81
CA ALA A 824 -19.97 6.02 25.18
C ALA A 824 -18.64 5.94 24.39
N LEU A 825 -18.65 6.30 23.10
CA LEU A 825 -17.46 6.36 22.25
C LEU A 825 -16.55 7.56 22.55
N SER A 826 -17.09 8.64 23.10
CA SER A 826 -16.36 9.87 23.36
C SER A 826 -15.40 9.80 24.56
N HIS A 827 -14.18 10.29 24.39
CA HIS A 827 -13.19 10.48 25.45
C HIS A 827 -12.29 11.69 25.16
N HIS A 828 -12.34 12.75 25.96
CA HIS A 828 -11.56 13.97 25.69
C HIS A 828 -10.05 13.77 25.83
N TYR A 829 -9.28 14.19 24.82
CA TYR A 829 -7.85 13.85 24.72
C TYR A 829 -6.98 14.39 25.87
N SER A 830 -7.40 15.47 26.54
CA SER A 830 -6.74 16.03 27.75
C SER A 830 -6.87 15.16 29.01
N PHE A 831 -7.39 13.93 28.90
CA PHE A 831 -7.41 12.93 29.97
C PHE A 831 -6.51 11.71 29.68
N LEU A 832 -5.91 11.65 28.48
CA LEU A 832 -5.03 10.54 28.08
C LEU A 832 -3.61 10.66 28.66
N SER A 833 -3.06 11.87 28.77
CA SER A 833 -1.75 12.09 29.41
C SER A 833 -1.59 13.53 29.95
N PRO A 834 -0.66 13.76 30.89
CA PRO A 834 -0.32 15.11 31.39
C PRO A 834 0.20 16.05 30.29
N GLU A 835 0.92 15.52 29.30
CA GLU A 835 1.48 16.28 28.19
C GLU A 835 0.38 16.78 27.24
N TYR A 836 -0.63 15.93 26.97
CA TYR A 836 -1.81 16.32 26.22
C TYR A 836 -2.72 17.27 27.02
N GLU A 837 -2.82 17.13 28.34
CA GLU A 837 -3.47 18.14 29.19
C GLU A 837 -2.76 19.50 29.14
N GLN A 838 -1.42 19.52 29.21
CA GLN A 838 -0.64 20.75 29.10
C GLN A 838 -0.79 21.38 27.70
N ALA A 839 -0.68 20.59 26.63
CA ALA A 839 -0.83 21.09 25.27
C ALA A 839 -2.24 21.63 25.00
N TRP A 840 -3.27 20.97 25.53
CA TRP A 840 -4.64 21.48 25.51
C TRP A 840 -4.76 22.81 26.28
N ARG A 841 -4.18 22.89 27.49
CA ARG A 841 -4.14 24.13 28.30
C ARG A 841 -3.43 25.29 27.61
N GLU A 842 -2.36 25.01 26.87
CA GLU A 842 -1.63 26.00 26.07
C GLU A 842 -2.45 26.53 24.89
N GLN A 843 -3.32 25.71 24.30
CA GLN A 843 -4.19 26.08 23.18
C GLN A 843 -5.48 26.77 23.61
N ALA A 844 -6.17 26.24 24.63
CA ALA A 844 -7.46 26.76 25.09
C ALA A 844 -7.32 28.07 25.88
N GLY A 845 -6.22 28.22 26.63
CA GLY A 845 -5.99 29.35 27.53
C GLY A 845 -6.04 28.95 29.01
N LYS A 846 -5.57 29.86 29.86
CA LYS A 846 -5.43 29.59 31.30
C LYS A 846 -6.76 29.57 32.04
N ASP A 847 -7.71 30.39 31.61
CA ASP A 847 -8.95 30.66 32.33
C ASP A 847 -10.13 29.75 31.91
N GLU A 848 -9.99 29.00 30.81
CA GLU A 848 -10.98 28.02 30.37
C GLU A 848 -11.16 26.87 31.38
N PRO A 849 -12.37 26.37 31.66
CA PRO A 849 -12.57 25.17 32.46
C PRO A 849 -12.04 23.93 31.72
N LYS A 850 -11.51 22.93 32.45
CA LYS A 850 -11.15 21.65 31.81
C LYS A 850 -12.45 20.98 31.33
N PRO A 851 -12.53 20.52 30.06
CA PRO A 851 -13.74 19.93 29.51
C PRO A 851 -14.14 18.62 30.21
N GLU A 852 -15.40 18.24 30.02
CA GLU A 852 -15.92 16.94 30.44
C GLU A 852 -15.19 15.80 29.71
N THR A 853 -14.95 14.69 30.41
CA THR A 853 -14.28 13.51 29.83
C THR A 853 -15.08 12.89 28.69
N GLN A 854 -16.41 12.95 28.74
CA GLN A 854 -17.31 12.54 27.64
C GLN A 854 -17.89 13.79 26.95
N LEU A 855 -18.44 13.60 25.76
CA LEU A 855 -19.05 14.67 24.97
C LEU A 855 -20.30 15.23 25.71
N PRO A 856 -20.40 16.55 25.93
CA PRO A 856 -21.56 17.14 26.62
C PRO A 856 -22.87 16.91 25.84
N ASP A 857 -23.99 16.71 26.56
CA ASP A 857 -25.27 16.36 25.94
C ASP A 857 -25.81 17.43 24.97
N LYS A 858 -25.42 18.70 25.16
CA LYS A 858 -25.68 19.76 24.17
C LYS A 858 -24.97 19.50 22.85
N MET A 859 -23.67 19.17 22.87
CA MET A 859 -22.89 18.89 21.66
C MET A 859 -23.40 17.63 20.96
N ILE A 860 -23.82 16.60 21.72
CA ILE A 860 -24.51 15.42 21.16
C ILE A 860 -25.82 15.84 20.47
N SER A 861 -26.64 16.67 21.12
CA SER A 861 -27.90 17.17 20.53
C SER A 861 -27.69 17.99 19.27
N ASP A 862 -26.68 18.86 19.25
CA ASP A 862 -26.38 19.72 18.09
C ASP A 862 -25.78 18.91 16.92
N LEU A 863 -24.89 17.96 17.19
CA LEU A 863 -24.39 17.00 16.20
C LEU A 863 -25.52 16.18 15.56
N ILE A 864 -26.46 15.67 16.36
CA ILE A 864 -27.60 14.88 15.83
C ILE A 864 -28.51 15.72 14.94
N LYS A 865 -28.67 17.02 15.20
CA LYS A 865 -29.40 17.93 14.29
C LYS A 865 -28.72 18.08 12.93
N THR A 866 -27.40 17.88 12.85
CA THR A 866 -26.66 17.94 11.58
C THR A 866 -26.73 16.67 10.73
N LYS A 867 -27.30 15.55 11.23
CA LYS A 867 -27.38 14.29 10.47
C LYS A 867 -27.99 14.46 9.08
N HIS A 868 -29.03 15.29 8.98
CA HIS A 868 -29.81 15.48 7.76
C HIS A 868 -29.69 16.92 7.21
N VAL A 869 -28.53 17.56 7.38
CA VAL A 869 -28.25 18.89 6.81
C VAL A 869 -27.62 18.74 5.43
N ASN A 870 -28.24 19.38 4.43
CA ASN A 870 -27.89 19.26 3.00
C ASN A 870 -27.98 17.82 2.45
N ASP A 871 -28.77 16.98 3.12
CA ASP A 871 -28.87 15.55 2.86
C ASP A 871 -29.59 15.29 1.52
N ALA A 872 -30.50 16.17 1.09
CA ALA A 872 -31.14 16.02 -0.20
C ALA A 872 -30.19 16.35 -1.36
N LEU A 873 -29.36 17.38 -1.26
CA LEU A 873 -28.29 17.66 -2.22
C LEU A 873 -27.22 16.56 -2.23
N PHE A 874 -26.85 16.02 -1.06
CA PHE A 874 -25.93 14.88 -0.98
C PHE A 874 -26.51 13.65 -1.71
N ASN A 875 -27.74 13.25 -1.39
CA ASN A 875 -28.38 12.09 -2.02
C ASN A 875 -28.71 12.34 -3.50
N LEU A 876 -29.04 13.56 -3.93
CA LEU A 876 -29.14 13.91 -5.36
C LEU A 876 -27.79 13.77 -6.08
N ARG A 877 -26.66 14.05 -5.42
CA ARG A 877 -25.33 13.78 -5.99
C ARG A 877 -25.02 12.29 -6.08
N GLN A 878 -25.47 11.47 -5.13
CA GLN A 878 -25.37 9.99 -5.23
C GLN A 878 -26.25 9.45 -6.37
N LEU A 879 -27.47 9.99 -6.53
CA LEU A 879 -28.35 9.67 -7.64
C LEU A 879 -27.78 10.11 -8.99
N HIS A 880 -27.03 11.21 -9.08
CA HIS A 880 -26.32 11.56 -10.31
C HIS A 880 -25.34 10.46 -10.74
N PHE A 881 -24.50 9.97 -9.82
CA PHE A 881 -23.57 8.88 -10.11
C PHE A 881 -24.30 7.59 -10.52
N GLY A 882 -25.32 7.18 -9.76
CA GLY A 882 -26.10 5.97 -10.07
C GLY A 882 -26.88 6.05 -11.38
N ILE A 883 -27.55 7.17 -11.65
CA ILE A 883 -28.31 7.37 -12.90
C ILE A 883 -27.36 7.47 -14.10
N PHE A 884 -26.18 8.08 -13.97
CA PHE A 884 -25.16 8.06 -15.03
C PHE A 884 -24.66 6.64 -15.33
N ASP A 885 -24.32 5.86 -14.29
CA ASP A 885 -23.88 4.46 -14.40
C ASP A 885 -24.92 3.58 -15.14
N MET A 886 -26.20 3.68 -14.78
CA MET A 886 -27.27 2.98 -15.50
C MET A 886 -27.41 3.50 -16.94
N THR A 887 -27.49 4.82 -17.14
CA THR A 887 -27.70 5.42 -18.48
C THR A 887 -26.64 4.99 -19.50
N ILE A 888 -25.37 4.92 -19.13
CA ILE A 888 -24.29 4.52 -20.05
C ILE A 888 -24.26 3.02 -20.33
N HIS A 889 -24.79 2.19 -19.41
CA HIS A 889 -24.84 0.73 -19.52
C HIS A 889 -26.20 0.21 -20.03
N GLU A 890 -27.17 1.10 -20.32
CA GLU A 890 -28.50 0.78 -20.83
C GLU A 890 -28.88 1.35 -22.23
N PRO A 891 -27.99 1.36 -23.23
CA PRO A 891 -28.38 1.69 -24.60
C PRO A 891 -29.36 0.63 -25.16
N LYS A 892 -30.35 1.07 -25.95
CA LYS A 892 -31.33 0.20 -26.61
C LYS A 892 -30.71 -0.56 -27.79
N SER A 893 -29.61 -0.04 -28.33
CA SER A 893 -28.84 -0.64 -29.42
C SER A 893 -27.39 -0.18 -29.38
N HIS A 894 -26.47 -0.94 -29.97
CA HIS A 894 -25.05 -0.58 -30.02
C HIS A 894 -24.80 0.79 -30.68
N ALA A 895 -25.54 1.11 -31.75
CA ALA A 895 -25.48 2.41 -32.42
C ALA A 895 -25.90 3.59 -31.53
N GLU A 896 -26.70 3.35 -30.48
CA GLU A 896 -27.07 4.39 -29.51
C GLU A 896 -25.87 4.74 -28.60
N VAL A 897 -25.14 3.74 -28.09
CA VAL A 897 -23.92 3.97 -27.27
C VAL A 897 -22.74 4.45 -28.11
N GLU A 898 -22.63 4.06 -29.38
CA GLU A 898 -21.69 4.70 -30.32
C GLU A 898 -21.93 6.22 -30.45
N SER A 899 -23.21 6.65 -30.40
CA SER A 899 -23.57 8.07 -30.45
C SER A 899 -23.38 8.84 -29.14
N PHE A 900 -23.13 8.16 -28.01
CA PHE A 900 -23.04 8.80 -26.69
C PHE A 900 -21.83 9.73 -26.56
N LYS A 901 -22.12 10.95 -26.10
CA LYS A 901 -21.14 11.94 -25.64
C LYS A 901 -21.03 11.88 -24.11
N PHE A 902 -20.10 11.06 -23.62
CA PHE A 902 -20.04 10.72 -22.19
C PHE A 902 -19.81 11.93 -21.26
N THR A 903 -18.92 12.87 -21.61
CA THR A 903 -18.69 14.09 -20.81
C THR A 903 -19.92 15.00 -20.76
N GLU A 904 -20.51 15.31 -21.93
CA GLU A 904 -21.73 16.13 -22.00
C GLU A 904 -22.87 15.49 -21.21
N MET A 905 -23.04 14.16 -21.30
CA MET A 905 -24.05 13.40 -20.55
C MET A 905 -23.81 13.44 -19.04
N TYR A 906 -22.58 13.22 -18.58
CA TYR A 906 -22.21 13.29 -17.16
C TYR A 906 -22.51 14.69 -16.59
N ASN A 907 -22.01 15.75 -17.22
CA ASN A 907 -22.22 17.11 -16.72
C ASN A 907 -23.67 17.59 -16.86
N LYS A 908 -24.40 17.11 -17.88
CA LYS A 908 -25.84 17.38 -18.01
C LYS A 908 -26.66 16.70 -16.92
N LEU A 909 -26.47 15.41 -16.66
CA LEU A 909 -27.18 14.70 -15.60
C LEU A 909 -26.87 15.31 -14.23
N ASN A 910 -25.62 15.73 -13.98
CA ASN A 910 -25.25 16.44 -12.76
C ASN A 910 -26.09 17.71 -12.52
N TYR A 911 -26.29 18.53 -13.56
CA TYR A 911 -27.14 19.72 -13.50
C TYR A 911 -28.64 19.37 -13.41
N ASP A 912 -29.11 18.44 -14.23
CA ASP A 912 -30.51 18.04 -14.30
C ASP A 912 -31.00 17.34 -13.02
N ILE A 913 -30.09 16.81 -12.19
CA ILE A 913 -30.39 16.12 -10.92
C ILE A 913 -30.09 17.02 -9.71
N CYS A 914 -28.91 17.66 -9.64
CA CYS A 914 -28.48 18.42 -8.46
C CYS A 914 -28.86 19.92 -8.52
N HIS A 915 -29.15 20.45 -9.71
CA HIS A 915 -29.47 21.87 -9.96
C HIS A 915 -28.40 22.87 -9.50
N LEU A 916 -27.14 22.44 -9.39
CA LEU A 916 -25.97 23.26 -9.08
C LEU A 916 -25.33 23.77 -10.38
N ASP A 917 -25.03 25.08 -10.46
CA ASP A 917 -24.49 25.67 -11.69
C ASP A 917 -23.06 25.17 -12.01
N SER A 918 -22.77 25.10 -13.30
CA SER A 918 -21.46 24.79 -13.88
C SER A 918 -21.10 25.81 -14.98
N PRO A 919 -19.93 25.72 -15.65
CA PRO A 919 -19.60 26.56 -16.81
C PRO A 919 -20.67 26.57 -17.91
N ALA A 920 -21.41 25.47 -18.09
CA ALA A 920 -22.52 25.39 -19.04
C ALA A 920 -23.61 26.45 -18.79
N GLN A 921 -23.95 26.69 -17.52
CA GLN A 921 -25.03 27.61 -17.12
C GLN A 921 -24.67 29.10 -17.31
N ILE A 922 -23.41 29.41 -17.61
CA ILE A 922 -22.91 30.76 -17.93
C ILE A 922 -22.47 30.91 -19.40
N GLY A 923 -22.89 30.00 -20.28
CA GLY A 923 -22.65 30.09 -21.73
C GLY A 923 -21.45 29.30 -22.24
N GLY A 924 -20.85 28.44 -21.41
CA GLY A 924 -19.98 27.36 -21.90
C GLY A 924 -20.78 26.17 -22.44
N ASP A 925 -20.08 25.16 -22.92
CA ASP A 925 -20.61 23.84 -23.23
C ASP A 925 -20.68 22.94 -21.96
N TYR A 926 -21.02 21.66 -22.14
CA TYR A 926 -21.03 20.62 -21.09
C TYR A 926 -19.77 19.72 -21.11
N ASP A 927 -18.71 20.07 -21.85
CA ASP A 927 -17.44 19.31 -21.97
C ASP A 927 -16.34 19.85 -21.03
N TRP A 928 -16.68 20.84 -20.19
CA TRP A 928 -15.77 21.58 -19.29
C TRP A 928 -15.01 20.73 -18.25
N GLY A 929 -15.41 19.49 -17.98
CA GLY A 929 -14.89 18.67 -16.89
C GLY A 929 -15.17 17.19 -17.09
N HIS A 930 -14.13 16.38 -17.01
CA HIS A 930 -14.13 14.96 -17.38
C HIS A 930 -14.32 14.03 -16.17
N GLY A 931 -15.21 14.38 -15.23
CA GLY A 931 -15.35 13.67 -13.95
C GLY A 931 -15.57 12.16 -14.09
N GLN A 932 -16.22 11.69 -15.17
CA GLN A 932 -16.37 10.26 -15.47
C GLN A 932 -15.05 9.51 -15.64
N THR A 933 -13.96 10.18 -16.07
CA THR A 933 -12.63 9.58 -16.24
C THR A 933 -11.84 9.49 -14.94
N THR A 934 -12.34 10.14 -13.88
CA THR A 934 -11.84 10.05 -12.51
C THR A 934 -12.67 9.10 -11.64
N PHE A 935 -13.81 8.61 -12.15
CA PHE A 935 -14.80 7.85 -11.38
C PHE A 935 -14.49 6.35 -11.38
N GLY A 936 -13.52 5.94 -10.54
CA GLY A 936 -12.94 4.59 -10.49
C GLY A 936 -13.96 3.44 -10.39
N HIS A 937 -15.07 3.62 -9.67
CA HIS A 937 -16.15 2.62 -9.53
C HIS A 937 -16.61 2.03 -10.88
N LEU A 938 -16.73 2.86 -11.92
CA LEU A 938 -17.23 2.43 -13.23
C LEU A 938 -16.29 1.46 -13.96
N LEU A 939 -15.05 1.26 -13.51
CA LEU A 939 -14.12 0.25 -14.05
C LEU A 939 -13.56 -0.70 -12.96
N GLY A 940 -13.75 -0.38 -11.69
CA GLY A 940 -13.39 -1.20 -10.52
C GLY A 940 -14.51 -2.13 -10.02
N GLY A 941 -15.34 -2.68 -10.91
CA GLY A 941 -16.34 -3.70 -10.56
C GLY A 941 -17.60 -3.20 -9.85
N TYR A 942 -18.00 -1.96 -10.11
CA TYR A 942 -19.30 -1.35 -9.75
C TYR A 942 -20.08 -0.86 -10.98
N ASP A 943 -19.68 -1.25 -12.20
CA ASP A 943 -20.41 -0.95 -13.43
C ASP A 943 -21.80 -1.60 -13.48
N ALA A 944 -22.81 -0.79 -13.79
CA ALA A 944 -24.23 -1.11 -13.60
C ALA A 944 -24.51 -1.63 -12.18
N GLY A 945 -23.93 -0.97 -11.18
CA GLY A 945 -23.85 -1.42 -9.80
C GLY A 945 -23.67 -0.29 -8.77
N TYR A 946 -23.42 0.96 -9.18
CA TYR A 946 -23.24 2.06 -8.23
C TYR A 946 -24.50 2.39 -7.42
N TYR A 947 -25.68 2.04 -7.95
CA TYR A 947 -26.95 2.11 -7.21
C TYR A 947 -26.91 1.32 -5.89
N GLY A 948 -26.04 0.30 -5.80
CA GLY A 948 -25.89 -0.60 -4.65
C GLY A 948 -25.61 0.12 -3.33
N TYR A 949 -24.97 1.30 -3.34
CA TYR A 949 -24.75 2.11 -2.14
C TYR A 949 -26.05 2.59 -1.49
N LEU A 950 -26.97 3.16 -2.29
CA LEU A 950 -28.28 3.63 -1.82
C LEU A 950 -29.26 2.47 -1.59
N PHE A 951 -29.13 1.40 -2.38
CA PHE A 951 -29.98 0.21 -2.28
C PHE A 951 -29.66 -0.60 -1.01
N SER A 952 -28.37 -0.78 -0.70
CA SER A 952 -27.92 -1.32 0.60
C SER A 952 -28.42 -0.47 1.76
N GLN A 953 -28.50 0.86 1.58
CA GLN A 953 -28.92 1.78 2.64
C GLN A 953 -30.41 1.61 3.00
N VAL A 954 -31.25 1.15 2.06
CA VAL A 954 -32.62 0.72 2.37
C VAL A 954 -32.61 -0.43 3.37
N TYR A 955 -31.86 -1.49 3.06
CA TYR A 955 -31.79 -2.70 3.88
C TYR A 955 -31.15 -2.45 5.25
N SER A 956 -30.06 -1.67 5.29
CA SER A 956 -29.37 -1.33 6.54
C SER A 956 -30.23 -0.47 7.46
N THR A 957 -30.97 0.49 6.90
CA THR A 957 -31.88 1.35 7.66
C THR A 957 -33.07 0.54 8.18
N ASP A 958 -33.64 -0.38 7.39
CA ASP A 958 -34.72 -1.25 7.83
C ASP A 958 -34.26 -2.20 8.97
N MET A 959 -33.10 -2.84 8.82
CA MET A 959 -32.49 -3.66 9.89
C MET A 959 -32.28 -2.86 11.18
N PHE A 960 -31.70 -1.66 11.09
CA PHE A 960 -31.46 -0.82 12.27
C PHE A 960 -32.77 -0.34 12.91
N TYR A 961 -33.72 0.19 12.13
CA TYR A 961 -34.96 0.77 12.68
C TYR A 961 -35.96 -0.27 13.16
N THR A 962 -36.04 -1.44 12.52
CA THR A 962 -36.92 -2.54 12.96
C THR A 962 -36.39 -3.23 14.21
N VAL A 963 -35.07 -3.41 14.36
CA VAL A 963 -34.49 -4.25 15.43
C VAL A 963 -33.75 -3.45 16.51
N PHE A 964 -32.85 -2.54 16.13
CA PHE A 964 -31.87 -1.94 17.06
C PHE A 964 -32.22 -0.53 17.57
N LYS A 965 -32.99 0.28 16.84
CA LYS A 965 -33.25 1.70 17.19
C LYS A 965 -33.84 1.91 18.59
N LYS A 966 -34.59 0.94 19.11
CA LYS A 966 -35.19 0.97 20.46
C LYS A 966 -34.18 0.64 21.56
N ASP A 967 -33.24 -0.26 21.28
CA ASP A 967 -32.20 -0.72 22.21
C ASP A 967 -30.95 -1.10 21.40
N PRO A 968 -30.04 -0.15 21.13
CA PRO A 968 -28.89 -0.35 20.25
C PRO A 968 -27.80 -1.24 20.88
N MET A 969 -27.96 -1.64 22.15
CA MET A 969 -27.01 -2.51 22.86
C MET A 969 -27.61 -3.85 23.25
N ASN A 970 -28.74 -4.23 22.65
CA ASN A 970 -29.42 -5.50 22.89
C ASN A 970 -28.53 -6.69 22.44
N PRO A 971 -27.95 -7.48 23.36
CA PRO A 971 -27.01 -8.52 22.99
C PRO A 971 -27.70 -9.69 22.30
N LYS A 972 -28.96 -10.00 22.63
CA LYS A 972 -29.74 -11.07 21.99
C LYS A 972 -29.97 -10.79 20.52
N GLU A 973 -30.36 -9.57 20.18
CA GLU A 973 -30.57 -9.17 18.79
C GLU A 973 -29.24 -9.00 18.04
N GLY A 974 -28.17 -8.60 18.74
CA GLY A 974 -26.79 -8.65 18.22
C GLY A 974 -26.34 -10.07 17.82
N ARG A 975 -26.52 -11.07 18.69
CA ARG A 975 -26.27 -12.49 18.34
C ARG A 975 -27.14 -12.92 17.17
N ARG A 976 -28.43 -12.56 17.17
CA ARG A 976 -29.36 -12.93 16.09
C ARG A 976 -28.94 -12.35 14.73
N TYR A 977 -28.46 -11.10 14.72
CA TYR A 977 -27.87 -10.48 13.54
C TYR A 977 -26.59 -11.19 13.08
N ARG A 978 -25.66 -11.47 14.01
CA ARG A 978 -24.45 -12.26 13.74
C ARG A 978 -24.81 -13.59 13.06
N HIS A 979 -25.60 -14.45 13.70
CA HIS A 979 -25.86 -15.81 13.22
C HIS A 979 -26.76 -15.90 11.97
N LEU A 980 -27.69 -14.95 11.76
CA LEU A 980 -28.60 -14.99 10.62
C LEU A 980 -28.09 -14.20 9.41
N VAL A 981 -27.34 -13.12 9.63
CA VAL A 981 -26.82 -12.23 8.58
C VAL A 981 -25.35 -12.49 8.32
N LEU A 982 -24.48 -12.19 9.28
CA LEU A 982 -23.03 -12.17 9.05
C LEU A 982 -22.41 -13.57 8.90
N GLU A 983 -22.85 -14.57 9.69
CA GLU A 983 -22.26 -15.91 9.65
C GLU A 983 -22.52 -16.66 8.34
N LYS A 984 -23.35 -16.10 7.44
CA LYS A 984 -23.63 -16.66 6.11
C LYS A 984 -22.58 -16.32 5.07
N GLY A 985 -21.99 -15.11 5.11
CA GLY A 985 -21.32 -14.55 3.94
C GLY A 985 -22.16 -14.74 2.66
N GLY A 986 -21.51 -15.08 1.56
CA GLY A 986 -22.15 -15.39 0.28
C GLY A 986 -22.82 -16.76 0.15
N SER A 987 -22.90 -17.60 1.20
CA SER A 987 -23.35 -19.00 1.10
C SER A 987 -24.87 -19.19 0.92
N GLN A 988 -25.66 -18.13 1.05
CA GLN A 988 -27.12 -18.12 1.01
C GLN A 988 -27.58 -16.93 0.15
N ASP A 989 -28.77 -16.98 -0.46
CA ASP A 989 -29.33 -15.77 -1.08
C ASP A 989 -29.65 -14.71 -0.01
N GLU A 990 -29.18 -13.51 -0.28
CA GLU A 990 -29.16 -12.37 0.61
C GLU A 990 -30.57 -11.84 0.94
N MET A 991 -31.57 -12.12 0.08
CA MET A 991 -32.97 -11.81 0.37
C MET A 991 -33.54 -12.79 1.41
N GLU A 992 -33.19 -14.07 1.35
CA GLU A 992 -33.59 -15.06 2.37
C GLU A 992 -32.88 -14.81 3.71
N THR A 993 -31.66 -14.27 3.67
CA THR A 993 -30.96 -13.71 4.84
C THR A 993 -31.75 -12.57 5.48
N LEU A 994 -32.15 -11.55 4.71
CA LEU A 994 -32.95 -10.42 5.21
C LEU A 994 -34.31 -10.88 5.74
N LYS A 995 -35.02 -11.76 5.02
CA LYS A 995 -36.30 -12.35 5.46
C LYS A 995 -36.17 -13.07 6.80
N SER A 996 -35.11 -13.87 6.97
CA SER A 996 -34.85 -14.61 8.20
C SER A 996 -34.59 -13.68 9.40
N PHE A 997 -33.93 -12.54 9.18
CA PHE A 997 -33.62 -11.58 10.24
C PHE A 997 -34.78 -10.61 10.55
N LEU A 998 -35.50 -10.12 9.54
CA LEU A 998 -36.61 -9.18 9.71
C LEU A 998 -37.95 -9.87 10.03
N GLY A 999 -38.10 -11.16 9.72
CA GLY A 999 -39.37 -11.90 9.82
C GLY A 999 -40.39 -11.56 8.73
N ARG A 1000 -39.96 -10.81 7.71
CA ARG A 1000 -40.71 -10.33 6.55
C ARG A 1000 -39.74 -9.91 5.45
N GLU A 1001 -40.23 -9.62 4.25
CA GLU A 1001 -39.41 -8.95 3.23
C GLU A 1001 -39.01 -7.54 3.69
N PRO A 1002 -37.80 -7.06 3.32
CA PRO A 1002 -37.34 -5.70 3.63
C PRO A 1002 -38.16 -4.64 2.87
N ASN A 1003 -38.20 -3.41 3.37
CA ASN A 1003 -38.89 -2.31 2.68
C ASN A 1003 -38.22 -0.94 2.83
N GLY A 1004 -38.69 0.03 2.03
CA GLY A 1004 -38.17 1.40 2.01
C GLY A 1004 -38.67 2.33 3.12
N ASP A 1005 -39.64 1.91 3.94
CA ASP A 1005 -40.37 2.82 4.83
C ASP A 1005 -39.46 3.45 5.89
N ALA A 1006 -38.54 2.65 6.44
CA ALA A 1006 -37.54 3.13 7.41
C ALA A 1006 -36.56 4.12 6.79
N PHE A 1007 -36.10 3.85 5.57
CA PHE A 1007 -35.17 4.70 4.82
C PHE A 1007 -35.78 6.03 4.39
N TYR A 1008 -36.97 6.01 3.79
CA TYR A 1008 -37.69 7.24 3.45
C TYR A 1008 -38.02 8.06 4.70
N LYS A 1009 -38.32 7.42 5.83
CA LYS A 1009 -38.60 8.12 7.09
C LYS A 1009 -37.36 8.74 7.74
N ASP A 1010 -36.21 8.06 7.69
CA ASP A 1010 -34.93 8.61 8.18
C ASP A 1010 -34.53 9.85 7.36
N LEU A 1011 -34.69 9.82 6.03
CA LEU A 1011 -34.49 10.98 5.15
C LEU A 1011 -35.60 12.05 5.18
N GLY A 1012 -36.67 11.88 5.98
CA GLY A 1012 -37.78 12.85 6.06
C GLY A 1012 -38.70 12.92 4.83
N LEU A 1013 -38.78 11.83 4.05
CA LEU A 1013 -39.47 11.72 2.75
C LEU A 1013 -40.76 10.85 2.79
N ALA A 1014 -41.26 10.52 3.99
CA ALA A 1014 -42.38 9.61 4.25
C ALA A 1014 -43.54 10.29 5.01
#